data_AF-A0AA96WT51-F1
#
_entry.id   AF-A0AA96WT51-F1
#
_cell.length_a   1.000
_cell.length_b   1.000
_cell.length_c   1.000
_cell.angle_alpha   90.00
_cell.angle_beta   90.00
_cell.angle_gamma   90.00
#
_symmetry.space_group_name_H-M   'P 1'
#
loop_
_entity.id
_entity.type
_entity.pdbx_description
1 polymer ?
#
loop_
_entity_poly.entity_id
_entity_poly.type
_entity_poly.pdbx_seq_one_letter_code
_entity_poly.pdbx_strand_id
1 'polypeptide(L)'
;MRILVIEDDELTAQALTTILTAHHYAVEVAKDGKSGLALLDSFEYDLLILDVGLPDLNGIEVCRQVRSAAPTPDKPHTPQLPILLLTAYQSPHDRALGLDAGADDYVVKPFDEEELVARIRALLRRASSTGTPMLEWGDLELNPSSCEVSYGSTPLILTPKEYGLLELFLRNSRRVFSCGNILEHLWAYDAPGEEAVRTHIKGLRQKLKAVGAPADFIETVYGIGYRLKPLSNAALLTSTIPTSVEQEVRSKLGAVWTSYKERINEQIAIIERVACESDWTLQASATRQAHTLAGALGTFGFTEGSQIARNIEQILAGCPLKPRALTQLQELLATLRRVIDVPASSSAPICPEVTPAIANLATVQLPSILVISQDRDFLDALESEFLLWNYQCTIATTAKAVIKICQNDAPSLVLLDLDCFDSISTSMALLTSLQQCCSTIPTIVLTSHNELTERLEVSRHGGRLLLQKTTPIPQVLEAVSQVLQRALPTPSKILVVDDDIALLDALTVLLSPWGLKVYTLNDPHRFWETLETVSPDVLVLDLEFPDFKGIELCQVVRNDLHWNHLPVVILTAHSESETISQVFAAGADDFVSKPIVGAELVARILNRLERVRLVRQILDTDPLTGVMNRQKSTQELEAFLRSSDRSHQSVAIAVIDVDHLRSVNAQYGHAAGDAVLRQFGHLLQQSFCSEDIVARWGGEEFVIGMYGVTREDGVQRLMQVLERLNQQALTTENGEIVHVSFSAGVAQYPEDGKDLKTLYRTADLALRQAKRLREETHSQHTISSILPAESDVVLKS
;
A
#
# COMPACT_ATOMS: atom_id res chain seq x y z
N MET A 1 23.40 -3.42 -6.64
CA MET A 1 22.49 -2.55 -5.90
C MET A 1 23.30 -1.47 -5.20
N ARG A 2 22.84 -0.23 -5.25
CA ARG A 2 23.48 0.99 -4.75
C ARG A 2 22.64 1.57 -3.61
N ILE A 3 23.25 1.79 -2.46
CA ILE A 3 22.62 2.32 -1.24
C ILE A 3 23.17 3.71 -0.96
N LEU A 4 22.28 4.69 -0.76
CA LEU A 4 22.66 5.99 -0.20
C LEU A 4 22.53 5.93 1.32
N VAL A 5 23.56 6.39 2.04
CA VAL A 5 23.55 6.60 3.48
C VAL A 5 23.60 8.11 3.73
N ILE A 6 22.67 8.66 4.50
CA ILE A 6 22.70 10.05 4.97
C ILE A 6 22.87 10.02 6.50
N GLU A 7 24.07 10.37 6.97
CA GLU A 7 24.54 10.17 8.35
C GLU A 7 25.65 11.20 8.63
N ASP A 8 25.52 12.01 9.69
CA ASP A 8 26.50 13.07 10.02
C ASP A 8 27.62 12.60 10.96
N ASP A 9 27.39 11.57 11.78
CA ASP A 9 28.45 10.95 12.59
C ASP A 9 29.38 10.10 11.73
N GLU A 10 30.62 10.58 11.54
CA GLU A 10 31.62 9.91 10.69
C GLU A 10 31.93 8.48 11.13
N LEU A 11 31.82 8.16 12.43
CA LEU A 11 32.06 6.81 12.95
C LEU A 11 30.93 5.85 12.56
N THR A 12 29.68 6.25 12.76
CA THR A 12 28.49 5.48 12.35
C THR A 12 28.46 5.32 10.82
N ALA A 13 28.71 6.40 10.07
CA ALA A 13 28.79 6.36 8.60
C ALA A 13 29.86 5.38 8.09
N GLN A 14 31.03 5.35 8.73
CA GLN A 14 32.13 4.45 8.35
C GLN A 14 31.89 3.00 8.78
N ALA A 15 31.20 2.77 9.91
CA ALA A 15 30.73 1.44 10.32
C ALA A 15 29.68 0.88 9.33
N LEU A 16 28.65 1.67 9.01
CA LEU A 16 27.64 1.34 7.99
C LEU A 16 28.29 1.01 6.64
N THR A 17 29.20 1.86 6.18
CA THR A 17 29.93 1.65 4.92
C THR A 17 30.70 0.32 4.93
N THR A 18 31.34 -0.03 6.06
CA THR A 18 32.11 -1.27 6.21
C THR A 18 31.20 -2.49 6.16
N ILE A 19 30.11 -2.50 6.94
CA ILE A 19 29.10 -3.58 6.95
C ILE A 19 28.51 -3.78 5.55
N LEU A 20 27.96 -2.72 4.96
CA LEU A 20 27.23 -2.83 3.70
C LEU A 20 28.14 -3.21 2.52
N THR A 21 29.41 -2.79 2.54
CA THR A 21 30.41 -3.23 1.55
C THR A 21 30.80 -4.70 1.75
N ALA A 22 30.88 -5.18 3.00
CA ALA A 22 31.10 -6.60 3.29
C ALA A 22 29.95 -7.46 2.72
N HIS A 23 28.71 -7.03 2.90
CA HIS A 23 27.50 -7.61 2.28
C HIS A 23 27.29 -7.20 0.79
N HIS A 24 28.37 -6.79 0.12
CA HIS A 24 28.48 -6.61 -1.34
C HIS A 24 27.65 -5.47 -1.96
N TYR A 25 27.03 -4.59 -1.17
CA TYR A 25 26.35 -3.40 -1.66
C TYR A 25 27.36 -2.33 -2.13
N ALA A 26 26.98 -1.54 -3.14
CA ALA A 26 27.70 -0.31 -3.46
C ALA A 26 27.17 0.82 -2.57
N VAL A 27 28.02 1.40 -1.73
CA VAL A 27 27.61 2.41 -0.73
C VAL A 27 28.07 3.79 -1.15
N GLU A 28 27.21 4.79 -0.96
CA GLU A 28 27.52 6.22 -1.10
C GLU A 28 27.05 6.97 0.14
N VAL A 29 27.77 8.00 0.56
CA VAL A 29 27.55 8.65 1.87
C VAL A 29 27.43 10.18 1.72
N ALA A 30 26.35 10.74 2.26
CA ALA A 30 26.17 12.17 2.48
C ALA A 30 26.19 12.49 3.98
N LYS A 31 26.78 13.64 4.34
CA LYS A 31 26.92 14.08 5.74
C LYS A 31 25.78 14.96 6.25
N ASP A 32 24.82 15.29 5.40
CA ASP A 32 23.68 16.14 5.72
C ASP A 32 22.52 15.90 4.75
N GLY A 33 21.30 16.28 5.15
CA GLY A 33 20.09 16.06 4.36
C GLY A 33 20.06 16.79 3.02
N LYS A 34 20.73 17.96 2.87
CA LYS A 34 20.73 18.74 1.62
C LYS A 34 21.65 18.10 0.60
N SER A 35 22.86 17.68 1.03
CA SER A 35 23.79 16.91 0.20
C SER A 35 23.18 15.57 -0.22
N GLY A 36 22.46 14.90 0.68
CA GLY A 36 21.75 13.65 0.38
C GLY A 36 20.63 13.82 -0.65
N LEU A 37 19.80 14.86 -0.51
CA LEU A 37 18.76 15.20 -1.50
C LEU A 37 19.37 15.52 -2.87
N ALA A 38 20.46 16.29 -2.94
CA ALA A 38 21.15 16.58 -4.19
C ALA A 38 21.71 15.32 -4.88
N LEU A 39 22.11 14.29 -4.12
CA LEU A 39 22.50 12.98 -4.67
C LEU A 39 21.29 12.18 -5.18
N LEU A 40 20.13 12.24 -4.49
CA LEU A 40 18.88 11.64 -4.95
C LEU A 40 18.32 12.32 -6.21
N ASP A 41 18.54 13.63 -6.38
CA ASP A 41 18.27 14.33 -7.63
C ASP A 41 19.24 13.90 -8.75
N SER A 42 20.52 13.68 -8.43
CA SER A 42 21.57 13.38 -9.42
C SER A 42 21.64 11.91 -9.88
N PHE A 43 21.28 10.95 -9.04
CA PHE A 43 21.47 9.50 -9.29
C PHE A 43 20.23 8.66 -8.98
N GLU A 44 20.29 7.36 -9.24
CA GLU A 44 19.32 6.36 -8.78
C GLU A 44 19.96 5.45 -7.72
N TYR A 45 19.13 4.98 -6.79
CA TYR A 45 19.51 4.11 -5.66
C TYR A 45 18.43 3.06 -5.41
N ASP A 46 18.81 1.90 -4.88
CA ASP A 46 17.89 0.81 -4.52
C ASP A 46 17.32 0.94 -3.09
N LEU A 47 18.01 1.70 -2.22
CA LEU A 47 17.64 1.97 -0.82
C LEU A 47 18.29 3.27 -0.35
N LEU A 48 17.55 4.03 0.46
CA LEU A 48 18.05 5.11 1.29
C LEU A 48 18.10 4.66 2.76
N ILE A 49 19.26 4.83 3.40
CA ILE A 49 19.47 4.71 4.85
C ILE A 49 19.69 6.13 5.38
N LEU A 50 18.98 6.52 6.44
CA LEU A 50 18.79 7.92 6.79
C LEU A 50 18.72 8.11 8.31
N ASP A 51 19.68 8.81 8.92
CA ASP A 51 19.55 9.15 10.35
C ASP A 51 18.45 10.19 10.56
N VAL A 52 17.62 9.97 11.59
CA VAL A 52 16.70 10.97 12.13
C VAL A 52 17.48 12.17 12.70
N GLY A 53 18.67 11.95 13.27
CA GLY A 53 19.45 12.94 14.03
C GLY A 53 20.06 14.12 13.26
N LEU A 54 19.96 14.15 11.92
CA LEU A 54 20.75 15.03 11.04
C LEU A 54 20.69 16.54 11.36
N PRO A 55 21.81 17.27 11.16
CA PRO A 55 21.90 18.72 11.32
C PRO A 55 21.16 19.47 10.20
N ASP A 56 20.70 20.69 10.51
CA ASP A 56 19.83 21.57 9.72
C ASP A 56 18.47 20.99 9.31
N LEU A 57 18.45 19.80 8.69
CA LEU A 57 17.29 19.16 8.10
C LEU A 57 17.17 17.72 8.62
N ASN A 58 16.34 17.55 9.65
CA ASN A 58 16.06 16.27 10.32
C ASN A 58 15.64 15.17 9.32
N GLY A 59 16.07 13.92 9.56
CA GLY A 59 15.82 12.81 8.65
C GLY A 59 14.34 12.48 8.40
N ILE A 60 13.45 12.73 9.37
CA ILE A 60 12.00 12.56 9.17
C ILE A 60 11.49 13.57 8.13
N GLU A 61 12.06 14.77 8.07
CA GLU A 61 11.69 15.78 7.07
C GLU A 61 12.31 15.49 5.69
N VAL A 62 13.55 14.97 5.63
CA VAL A 62 14.14 14.42 4.40
C VAL A 62 13.25 13.31 3.84
N CYS A 63 12.76 12.40 4.69
CA CYS A 63 11.84 11.32 4.30
C CYS A 63 10.54 11.86 3.68
N ARG A 64 9.90 12.88 4.30
CA ARG A 64 8.73 13.54 3.71
C ARG A 64 9.01 14.18 2.36
N GLN A 65 10.18 14.78 2.18
CA GLN A 65 10.56 15.43 0.91
C GLN A 65 10.75 14.39 -0.21
N VAL A 66 11.42 13.26 0.07
CA VAL A 66 11.54 12.14 -0.88
C VAL A 66 10.19 11.53 -1.24
N ARG A 67 9.22 11.53 -0.30
CA ARG A 67 7.85 11.01 -0.51
C ARG A 67 6.88 11.97 -1.19
N SER A 68 7.10 13.28 -1.08
CA SER A 68 6.27 14.34 -1.68
C SER A 68 6.79 14.86 -3.02
N ALA A 69 8.00 14.48 -3.42
CA ALA A 69 8.50 14.66 -4.78
C ALA A 69 7.59 13.94 -5.79
N ALA A 70 7.05 14.69 -6.75
CA ALA A 70 6.26 14.12 -7.84
C ALA A 70 7.15 13.25 -8.77
N PRO A 71 6.62 12.17 -9.37
CA PRO A 71 7.31 11.47 -10.44
C PRO A 71 7.61 12.42 -11.60
N THR A 72 8.82 12.38 -12.14
CA THR A 72 9.18 13.13 -13.35
C THR A 72 9.28 12.18 -14.54
N PRO A 73 9.18 12.67 -15.80
CA PRO A 73 9.32 11.81 -16.98
C PRO A 73 10.66 11.05 -17.01
N ASP A 74 11.72 11.66 -16.47
CA ASP A 74 13.07 11.06 -16.38
C ASP A 74 13.27 10.18 -15.14
N LYS A 75 12.42 10.30 -14.11
CA LYS A 75 12.41 9.46 -12.89
C LYS A 75 10.97 9.06 -12.49
N PRO A 76 10.37 8.04 -13.11
CA PRO A 76 9.02 7.58 -12.79
C PRO A 76 8.91 6.82 -11.44
N HIS A 77 10.02 6.54 -10.75
CA HIS A 77 10.07 5.64 -9.60
C HIS A 77 10.36 6.31 -8.23
N THR A 78 10.61 7.63 -8.18
CA THR A 78 10.96 8.39 -6.97
C THR A 78 10.14 8.06 -5.71
N PRO A 79 8.79 8.05 -5.73
CA PRO A 79 8.01 7.78 -4.53
C PRO A 79 8.16 6.35 -3.97
N GLN A 80 8.73 5.41 -4.72
CA GLN A 80 8.84 4.00 -4.33
C GLN A 80 10.15 3.64 -3.61
N LEU A 81 11.21 4.46 -3.71
CA LEU A 81 12.51 4.24 -3.08
C LEU A 81 12.36 3.76 -1.61
N PRO A 82 12.86 2.57 -1.23
CA PRO A 82 12.88 2.15 0.16
C PRO A 82 13.61 3.15 1.06
N ILE A 83 13.05 3.47 2.23
CA ILE A 83 13.70 4.36 3.22
C ILE A 83 13.77 3.64 4.57
N LEU A 84 14.99 3.36 5.04
CA LEU A 84 15.29 2.85 6.37
C LEU A 84 15.75 4.01 7.25
N LEU A 85 15.00 4.33 8.32
CA LEU A 85 15.44 5.31 9.30
C LEU A 85 16.42 4.68 10.30
N LEU A 86 17.53 5.35 10.59
CA LEU A 86 18.33 5.08 11.78
C LEU A 86 17.90 6.05 12.88
N THR A 87 17.78 5.59 14.12
CA THR A 87 17.29 6.45 15.21
C THR A 87 17.92 6.13 16.55
N ALA A 88 18.41 7.16 17.25
CA ALA A 88 18.78 7.04 18.67
C ALA A 88 17.55 7.08 19.61
N TYR A 89 16.36 7.42 19.08
CA TYR A 89 15.13 7.56 19.86
C TYR A 89 14.46 6.21 20.07
N GLN A 90 14.52 5.70 21.30
CA GLN A 90 13.97 4.40 21.65
C GLN A 90 12.46 4.39 21.85
N SER A 91 11.78 5.55 21.87
CA SER A 91 10.34 5.60 22.21
C SER A 91 9.45 5.07 21.07
N PRO A 92 8.36 4.35 21.37
CA PRO A 92 7.38 3.92 20.39
C PRO A 92 6.69 5.06 19.62
N HIS A 93 6.69 6.28 20.18
CA HIS A 93 6.05 7.43 19.53
C HIS A 93 6.93 8.02 18.43
N ASP A 94 8.23 8.15 18.67
CA ASP A 94 9.19 8.66 17.67
C ASP A 94 9.31 7.71 16.46
N ARG A 95 9.21 6.40 16.74
CA ARG A 95 9.16 5.33 15.72
C ARG A 95 7.91 5.45 14.84
N ALA A 96 6.74 5.64 15.45
CA ALA A 96 5.49 5.88 14.71
C ALA A 96 5.59 7.16 13.85
N LEU A 97 6.08 8.28 14.40
CA LEU A 97 6.26 9.54 13.67
C LEU A 97 7.21 9.42 12.46
N GLY A 98 8.21 8.53 12.52
CA GLY A 98 9.07 8.20 11.38
C GLY A 98 8.34 7.39 10.30
N LEU A 99 7.56 6.38 10.69
CA LEU A 99 6.73 5.59 9.77
C LEU A 99 5.61 6.44 9.13
N ASP A 100 4.94 7.29 9.90
CA ASP A 100 3.90 8.23 9.43
C ASP A 100 4.45 9.27 8.43
N ALA A 101 5.77 9.51 8.43
CA ALA A 101 6.47 10.33 7.43
C ALA A 101 6.80 9.56 6.14
N GLY A 102 6.34 8.32 6.00
CA GLY A 102 6.54 7.46 4.84
C GLY A 102 7.84 6.64 4.86
N ALA A 103 8.51 6.51 6.01
CA ALA A 103 9.59 5.54 6.16
C ALA A 103 9.05 4.10 6.06
N ASP A 104 9.86 3.19 5.55
CA ASP A 104 9.44 1.79 5.44
C ASP A 104 9.62 1.01 6.74
N ASP A 105 10.73 1.28 7.42
CA ASP A 105 11.14 0.61 8.63
C ASP A 105 12.16 1.50 9.35
N TYR A 106 12.51 1.14 10.59
CA TYR A 106 13.55 1.82 11.35
C TYR A 106 14.48 0.82 12.04
N VAL A 107 15.70 1.27 12.35
CA VAL A 107 16.71 0.56 13.14
C VAL A 107 17.17 1.50 14.27
N VAL A 108 17.22 0.96 15.49
CA VAL A 108 17.60 1.71 16.68
C VAL A 108 19.13 1.71 16.83
N LYS A 109 19.73 2.87 17.09
CA LYS A 109 21.16 3.02 17.43
C LYS A 109 21.38 2.73 18.93
N PRO A 110 22.42 1.96 19.33
CA PRO A 110 23.30 1.14 18.51
C PRO A 110 22.58 -0.11 17.99
N PHE A 111 22.90 -0.51 16.77
CA PHE A 111 22.26 -1.62 16.06
C PHE A 111 23.17 -2.85 15.96
N ASP A 112 22.55 -4.02 15.83
CA ASP A 112 23.22 -5.26 15.47
C ASP A 112 23.43 -5.38 13.94
N GLU A 113 24.49 -6.07 13.51
CA GLU A 113 24.80 -6.25 12.10
C GLU A 113 23.77 -7.17 11.41
N GLU A 114 23.38 -8.27 12.04
CA GLU A 114 22.49 -9.26 11.46
C GLU A 114 21.07 -8.71 11.32
N GLU A 115 20.58 -7.97 12.33
CA GLU A 115 19.29 -7.26 12.24
C GLU A 115 19.28 -6.22 11.12
N LEU A 116 20.29 -5.33 11.09
CA LEU A 116 20.39 -4.27 10.08
C LEU A 116 20.37 -4.87 8.67
N VAL A 117 21.20 -5.90 8.43
CA VAL A 117 21.31 -6.55 7.12
C VAL A 117 20.08 -7.40 6.80
N ALA A 118 19.39 -7.98 7.79
CA ALA A 118 18.10 -8.65 7.58
C ALA A 118 16.99 -7.69 7.12
N ARG A 119 16.83 -6.55 7.79
CA ARG A 119 15.88 -5.50 7.40
C ARG A 119 16.21 -4.97 6.00
N ILE A 120 17.47 -4.65 5.70
CA ILE A 120 17.91 -4.20 4.37
C ILE A 120 17.57 -5.22 3.27
N ARG A 121 17.84 -6.51 3.49
CA ARG A 121 17.47 -7.59 2.55
C ARG A 121 15.96 -7.65 2.32
N ALA A 122 15.14 -7.50 3.36
CA ALA A 122 13.67 -7.47 3.23
C ALA A 122 13.17 -6.23 2.45
N LEU A 123 13.71 -5.05 2.75
CA LEU A 123 13.39 -3.79 2.05
C LEU A 123 13.70 -3.87 0.54
N LEU A 124 14.85 -4.46 0.17
CA LEU A 124 15.30 -4.63 -1.21
C LEU A 124 14.56 -5.77 -1.94
N ARG A 125 14.20 -6.85 -1.23
CA ARG A 125 13.31 -7.90 -1.76
C ARG A 125 11.96 -7.31 -2.18
N ARG A 126 11.33 -6.52 -1.30
CA ARG A 126 10.03 -5.87 -1.57
C ARG A 126 10.05 -4.87 -2.73
N ALA A 127 11.19 -4.23 -3.01
CA ALA A 127 11.36 -3.35 -4.17
C ALA A 127 11.48 -4.12 -5.51
N SER A 128 11.81 -5.40 -5.46
CA SER A 128 11.83 -6.30 -6.63
C SER A 128 10.43 -6.93 -6.79
N SER A 129 9.83 -6.89 -7.99
CA SER A 129 8.51 -7.50 -8.25
C SER A 129 8.50 -9.04 -8.29
N THR A 130 9.64 -9.66 -7.96
CA THR A 130 9.89 -11.10 -7.85
C THR A 130 9.98 -11.50 -6.38
N GLY A 131 8.84 -11.93 -5.81
CA GLY A 131 8.68 -12.16 -4.36
C GLY A 131 9.34 -13.42 -3.77
N THR A 132 10.19 -14.13 -4.51
CA THR A 132 10.80 -15.37 -4.03
C THR A 132 12.02 -15.08 -3.12
N PRO A 133 12.16 -15.75 -1.97
CA PRO A 133 13.33 -15.60 -1.10
C PRO A 133 14.59 -16.25 -1.73
N MET A 134 14.40 -17.23 -2.61
CA MET A 134 15.43 -17.83 -3.45
C MET A 134 15.26 -17.32 -4.89
N LEU A 135 16.34 -16.86 -5.52
CA LEU A 135 16.34 -16.35 -6.89
C LEU A 135 16.69 -17.48 -7.86
N GLU A 136 15.65 -18.06 -8.47
CA GLU A 136 15.74 -19.27 -9.30
C GLU A 136 15.64 -18.97 -10.80
N TRP A 137 16.40 -19.72 -11.61
CA TRP A 137 16.29 -19.69 -13.07
C TRP A 137 16.73 -21.02 -13.72
N GLY A 138 15.78 -21.95 -13.83
CA GLY A 138 16.08 -23.33 -14.24
C GLY A 138 16.73 -24.06 -13.08
N ASP A 139 17.82 -24.77 -13.32
CA ASP A 139 18.58 -25.40 -12.22
C ASP A 139 19.49 -24.40 -11.47
N LEU A 140 19.52 -23.11 -11.84
CA LEU A 140 20.30 -22.11 -11.10
C LEU A 140 19.50 -21.59 -9.91
N GLU A 141 20.12 -21.62 -8.74
CA GLU A 141 19.62 -21.11 -7.47
C GLU A 141 20.60 -20.05 -6.94
N LEU A 142 20.11 -18.91 -6.47
CA LEU A 142 20.89 -17.93 -5.70
C LEU A 142 20.11 -17.55 -4.46
N ASN A 143 20.75 -17.58 -3.29
CA ASN A 143 20.13 -17.20 -2.03
C ASN A 143 20.68 -15.83 -1.56
N PRO A 144 19.91 -14.72 -1.70
CA PRO A 144 20.35 -13.40 -1.25
C PRO A 144 20.46 -13.26 0.28
N SER A 145 20.03 -14.25 1.06
CA SER A 145 20.19 -14.25 2.51
C SER A 145 21.55 -14.81 2.96
N SER A 146 22.07 -15.86 2.32
CA SER A 146 23.41 -16.42 2.62
C SER A 146 24.52 -16.01 1.63
N CYS A 147 24.16 -15.31 0.55
CA CYS A 147 25.03 -15.02 -0.60
C CYS A 147 25.55 -16.28 -1.33
N GLU A 148 24.93 -17.44 -1.09
CA GLU A 148 25.25 -18.70 -1.74
C GLU A 148 24.61 -18.79 -3.13
N VAL A 149 25.26 -19.56 -4.02
CA VAL A 149 24.80 -19.81 -5.38
C VAL A 149 25.02 -21.29 -5.69
N SER A 150 24.00 -21.97 -6.22
CA SER A 150 24.04 -23.37 -6.66
C SER A 150 23.60 -23.51 -8.11
N TYR A 151 24.13 -24.50 -8.84
CA TYR A 151 23.54 -24.99 -10.09
C TYR A 151 23.24 -26.48 -9.93
N GLY A 152 21.96 -26.80 -9.80
CA GLY A 152 21.49 -28.03 -9.16
C GLY A 152 22.18 -28.22 -7.80
N SER A 153 22.56 -29.44 -7.47
CA SER A 153 23.28 -29.75 -6.22
C SER A 153 24.77 -29.33 -6.18
N THR A 154 25.24 -28.44 -7.07
CA THR A 154 26.65 -28.02 -7.15
C THR A 154 26.83 -26.54 -6.76
N PRO A 155 27.54 -26.21 -5.66
CA PRO A 155 27.78 -24.81 -5.26
C PRO A 155 28.77 -24.10 -6.19
N LEU A 156 28.56 -22.80 -6.40
CA LEU A 156 29.24 -21.96 -7.40
C LEU A 156 29.97 -20.76 -6.76
N ILE A 157 31.30 -20.84 -6.67
CA ILE A 157 32.10 -19.79 -6.02
C ILE A 157 32.32 -18.60 -6.98
N LEU A 158 31.54 -17.53 -6.78
CA LEU A 158 31.63 -16.27 -7.51
C LEU A 158 32.55 -15.24 -6.82
N THR A 159 33.05 -14.27 -7.57
CA THR A 159 33.61 -13.02 -7.00
C THR A 159 32.49 -12.00 -6.77
N PRO A 160 32.64 -10.98 -5.90
CA PRO A 160 31.54 -10.05 -5.57
C PRO A 160 30.90 -9.35 -6.78
N LYS A 161 31.69 -9.03 -7.84
CA LYS A 161 31.14 -8.46 -9.08
C LYS A 161 30.48 -9.50 -10.00
N GLU A 162 30.89 -10.75 -9.97
CA GLU A 162 30.18 -11.84 -10.66
C GLU A 162 28.87 -12.21 -9.95
N TYR A 163 28.86 -12.18 -8.61
CA TYR A 163 27.65 -12.32 -7.79
C TYR A 163 26.66 -11.19 -8.05
N GLY A 164 27.10 -9.93 -7.94
CA GLY A 164 26.24 -8.77 -8.17
C GLY A 164 25.69 -8.69 -9.61
N LEU A 165 26.44 -9.17 -10.60
CA LEU A 165 25.94 -9.38 -11.97
C LEU A 165 24.83 -10.43 -12.00
N LEU A 166 25.04 -11.59 -11.38
CA LEU A 166 24.08 -12.69 -11.40
C LEU A 166 22.79 -12.33 -10.66
N GLU A 167 22.88 -11.68 -9.50
CA GLU A 167 21.74 -11.18 -8.74
C GLU A 167 20.97 -10.10 -9.53
N LEU A 168 21.66 -9.12 -10.13
CA LEU A 168 21.04 -8.09 -10.98
C LEU A 168 20.23 -8.73 -12.11
N PHE A 169 20.81 -9.73 -12.79
CA PHE A 169 20.14 -10.46 -13.86
C PHE A 169 18.97 -11.31 -13.36
N LEU A 170 19.09 -12.01 -12.23
CA LEU A 170 18.01 -12.85 -11.70
C LEU A 170 16.81 -12.04 -11.22
N ARG A 171 17.04 -10.94 -10.48
CA ARG A 171 15.98 -10.00 -10.07
C ARG A 171 15.25 -9.39 -11.26
N ASN A 172 15.93 -9.25 -12.40
CA ASN A 172 15.43 -8.61 -13.62
C ASN A 172 15.42 -9.57 -14.82
N SER A 173 15.04 -10.83 -14.62
CA SER A 173 15.28 -11.96 -15.54
C SER A 173 14.72 -11.85 -16.97
N ARG A 174 13.88 -10.85 -17.27
CA ARG A 174 13.34 -10.55 -18.60
C ARG A 174 13.95 -9.28 -19.26
N ARG A 175 14.77 -8.50 -18.55
CA ARG A 175 15.34 -7.21 -18.98
C ARG A 175 16.70 -7.38 -19.65
N VAL A 176 17.01 -6.54 -20.63
CA VAL A 176 18.36 -6.40 -21.22
C VAL A 176 19.07 -5.22 -20.56
N PHE A 177 20.32 -5.40 -20.15
CA PHE A 177 21.15 -4.34 -19.57
C PHE A 177 22.36 -4.02 -20.45
N SER A 178 22.57 -2.73 -20.72
CA SER A 178 23.77 -2.22 -21.42
C SER A 178 25.01 -2.27 -20.52
N CYS A 179 26.21 -2.11 -21.10
CA CYS A 179 27.44 -2.04 -20.30
C CYS A 179 27.46 -0.82 -19.37
N GLY A 180 26.90 0.33 -19.80
CA GLY A 180 26.74 1.53 -18.97
C GLY A 180 25.82 1.30 -17.77
N ASN A 181 24.63 0.75 -17.99
CA ASN A 181 23.68 0.51 -16.89
C ASN A 181 24.21 -0.52 -15.88
N ILE A 182 24.97 -1.52 -16.34
CA ILE A 182 25.64 -2.47 -15.46
C ILE A 182 26.73 -1.78 -14.62
N LEU A 183 27.44 -0.77 -15.14
CA LEU A 183 28.37 0.04 -14.34
C LEU A 183 27.59 0.83 -13.27
N GLU A 184 26.55 1.56 -13.67
CA GLU A 184 25.71 2.41 -12.79
C GLU A 184 25.09 1.65 -11.59
N HIS A 185 24.69 0.39 -11.78
CA HIS A 185 24.02 -0.43 -10.76
C HIS A 185 24.98 -1.20 -9.83
N LEU A 186 26.27 -1.31 -10.17
CA LEU A 186 27.23 -2.19 -9.49
C LEU A 186 28.58 -1.52 -9.13
N TRP A 187 28.85 -0.29 -9.54
CA TRP A 187 30.04 0.47 -9.15
C TRP A 187 29.68 1.86 -8.60
N ALA A 188 30.51 2.36 -7.68
CA ALA A 188 30.43 3.73 -7.18
C ALA A 188 31.12 4.73 -8.13
N TYR A 189 31.15 6.01 -7.76
CA TYR A 189 31.61 7.13 -8.61
C TYR A 189 32.96 6.91 -9.32
N ASP A 190 33.95 6.29 -8.66
CA ASP A 190 35.23 5.87 -9.27
C ASP A 190 35.10 4.59 -10.13
N ALA A 191 34.17 4.59 -11.08
CA ALA A 191 33.85 3.42 -11.90
C ALA A 191 34.91 3.15 -13.00
N PRO A 192 35.26 1.87 -13.25
CA PRO A 192 36.08 1.49 -14.40
C PRO A 192 35.26 1.53 -15.71
N GLY A 193 35.94 1.65 -16.85
CA GLY A 193 35.28 1.60 -18.17
C GLY A 193 34.66 0.23 -18.52
N GLU A 194 33.81 0.20 -19.54
CA GLU A 194 32.96 -0.96 -19.92
C GLU A 194 33.69 -2.31 -20.04
N GLU A 195 34.97 -2.33 -20.40
CA GLU A 195 35.75 -3.57 -20.54
C GLU A 195 35.83 -4.36 -19.21
N ALA A 196 35.67 -3.70 -18.06
CA ALA A 196 35.52 -4.36 -16.76
C ALA A 196 34.25 -5.22 -16.69
N VAL A 197 33.10 -4.67 -17.11
CA VAL A 197 31.82 -5.42 -17.21
C VAL A 197 31.99 -6.62 -18.14
N ARG A 198 32.54 -6.40 -19.34
CA ARG A 198 32.74 -7.47 -20.33
C ARG A 198 33.67 -8.58 -19.80
N THR A 199 34.65 -8.22 -18.98
CA THR A 199 35.55 -9.17 -18.29
C THR A 199 34.81 -10.00 -17.23
N HIS A 200 34.00 -9.38 -16.37
CA HIS A 200 33.24 -10.11 -15.35
C HIS A 200 32.12 -10.98 -15.96
N ILE A 201 31.42 -10.51 -17.00
CA ILE A 201 30.45 -11.33 -17.77
C ILE A 201 31.12 -12.60 -18.32
N LYS A 202 32.35 -12.46 -18.85
CA LYS A 202 33.13 -13.59 -19.38
C LYS A 202 33.54 -14.59 -18.29
N GLY A 203 33.95 -14.10 -17.11
CA GLY A 203 34.24 -14.94 -15.93
C GLY A 203 33.01 -15.72 -15.46
N LEU A 204 31.89 -15.01 -15.24
CA LEU A 204 30.62 -15.60 -14.81
C LEU A 204 30.12 -16.68 -15.79
N ARG A 205 30.15 -16.43 -17.11
CA ARG A 205 29.81 -17.43 -18.14
C ARG A 205 30.73 -18.66 -18.10
N GLN A 206 32.03 -18.48 -17.83
CA GLN A 206 32.97 -19.61 -17.72
C GLN A 206 32.70 -20.45 -16.47
N LYS A 207 32.37 -19.82 -15.34
CA LYS A 207 32.00 -20.50 -14.09
C LYS A 207 30.68 -21.27 -14.21
N LEU A 208 29.62 -20.63 -14.72
CA LEU A 208 28.33 -21.27 -14.98
C LEU A 208 28.48 -22.51 -15.90
N LYS A 209 29.24 -22.37 -16.99
CA LYS A 209 29.53 -23.50 -17.90
C LYS A 209 30.30 -24.64 -17.23
N ALA A 210 31.15 -24.35 -16.25
CA ALA A 210 31.95 -25.37 -15.55
C ALA A 210 31.10 -26.27 -14.63
N VAL A 211 29.97 -25.76 -14.11
CA VAL A 211 29.00 -26.54 -13.31
C VAL A 211 27.87 -27.16 -14.15
N GLY A 212 27.98 -27.11 -15.48
CA GLY A 212 27.05 -27.77 -16.40
C GLY A 212 25.95 -26.88 -16.99
N ALA A 213 25.86 -25.61 -16.59
CA ALA A 213 24.86 -24.69 -17.13
C ALA A 213 25.08 -24.40 -18.64
N PRO A 214 24.01 -24.08 -19.40
CA PRO A 214 24.11 -23.69 -20.81
C PRO A 214 25.16 -22.61 -21.08
N ALA A 215 25.96 -22.79 -22.12
CA ALA A 215 27.01 -21.84 -22.49
C ALA A 215 26.49 -20.44 -22.93
N ASP A 216 25.18 -20.34 -23.19
CA ASP A 216 24.43 -19.14 -23.57
C ASP A 216 23.39 -18.70 -22.52
N PHE A 217 23.47 -19.21 -21.29
CA PHE A 217 22.53 -18.95 -20.18
C PHE A 217 22.32 -17.45 -19.91
N ILE A 218 23.42 -16.69 -19.88
CA ILE A 218 23.41 -15.24 -20.10
C ILE A 218 23.70 -15.04 -21.58
N GLU A 219 22.75 -14.51 -22.37
CA GLU A 219 22.93 -14.24 -23.80
C GLU A 219 23.45 -12.83 -24.05
N THR A 220 24.07 -12.59 -25.22
CA THR A 220 24.51 -11.26 -25.67
C THR A 220 23.58 -10.78 -26.77
N VAL A 221 22.85 -9.71 -26.48
CA VAL A 221 22.01 -9.00 -27.45
C VAL A 221 22.90 -7.99 -28.17
N TYR A 222 23.36 -8.34 -29.37
CA TYR A 222 24.31 -7.54 -30.15
C TYR A 222 23.85 -6.09 -30.31
N GLY A 223 24.72 -5.15 -29.94
CA GLY A 223 24.44 -3.71 -29.99
C GLY A 223 23.59 -3.14 -28.83
N ILE A 224 23.10 -3.99 -27.91
CA ILE A 224 22.21 -3.55 -26.81
C ILE A 224 22.76 -3.94 -25.44
N GLY A 225 23.21 -5.20 -25.24
CA GLY A 225 23.69 -5.63 -23.93
C GLY A 225 23.58 -7.12 -23.63
N TYR A 226 23.19 -7.46 -22.40
CA TYR A 226 23.09 -8.83 -21.88
C TYR A 226 21.75 -9.08 -21.16
N ARG A 227 21.26 -10.32 -21.17
CA ARG A 227 20.11 -10.79 -20.36
C ARG A 227 20.19 -12.29 -20.06
N LEU A 228 19.30 -12.80 -19.22
CA LEU A 228 19.04 -14.24 -19.09
C LEU A 228 18.18 -14.78 -20.24
N LYS A 229 18.38 -16.05 -20.56
CA LYS A 229 17.66 -16.80 -21.61
C LYS A 229 16.36 -17.42 -21.06
N PRO A 230 15.16 -17.16 -21.65
CA PRO A 230 13.86 -17.60 -21.12
C PRO A 230 13.61 -19.12 -20.97
N LEU A 231 12.65 -19.45 -20.09
CA LEU A 231 12.18 -20.80 -19.71
C LEU A 231 10.68 -20.99 -20.08
N SER A 232 10.09 -22.18 -19.88
CA SER A 232 8.72 -22.55 -20.33
C SER A 232 7.76 -23.05 -19.22
N ASN A 233 6.45 -22.78 -19.38
CA ASN A 233 5.41 -22.62 -18.32
C ASN A 233 4.65 -23.86 -17.75
N ALA A 234 4.15 -23.70 -16.51
CA ALA A 234 2.97 -24.31 -15.81
C ALA A 234 2.63 -23.47 -14.52
N ALA A 235 1.55 -23.58 -13.72
CA ALA A 235 0.12 -23.95 -13.85
C ALA A 235 -0.67 -23.51 -12.56
N LEU A 236 -2.02 -23.56 -12.51
CA LEU A 236 -2.89 -23.06 -11.38
C LEU A 236 -4.20 -23.87 -11.19
N LEU A 237 -4.79 -23.94 -9.97
CA LEU A 237 -6.17 -24.41 -9.62
C LEU A 237 -6.73 -23.78 -8.31
N THR A 238 -8.00 -24.05 -7.88
CA THR A 238 -8.80 -23.12 -7.01
C THR A 238 -9.91 -23.69 -6.07
N SER A 239 -10.31 -22.89 -5.04
CA SER A 239 -11.70 -22.54 -4.54
C SER A 239 -12.49 -23.43 -3.53
N THR A 240 -13.45 -22.98 -2.65
CA THR A 240 -13.89 -21.69 -2.00
C THR A 240 -15.18 -21.88 -1.10
N ILE A 241 -15.51 -20.92 -0.18
CA ILE A 241 -16.91 -20.53 0.32
C ILE A 241 -17.58 -21.44 1.40
N PRO A 242 -18.33 -20.98 2.47
CA PRO A 242 -19.50 -20.03 2.46
C PRO A 242 -19.73 -19.10 3.72
N THR A 243 -20.99 -18.96 4.22
CA THR A 243 -21.60 -17.99 5.19
C THR A 243 -22.42 -18.68 6.34
N SER A 244 -22.98 -18.07 7.42
CA SER A 244 -23.04 -16.72 8.05
C SER A 244 -23.72 -16.77 9.45
N VAL A 245 -23.30 -15.96 10.45
CA VAL A 245 -24.11 -15.59 11.66
C VAL A 245 -23.73 -14.19 12.18
N GLU A 246 -24.65 -13.21 12.17
CA GLU A 246 -24.35 -11.81 12.59
C GLU A 246 -25.31 -11.21 13.65
N GLN A 247 -26.18 -12.02 14.26
CA GLN A 247 -27.29 -11.50 15.10
C GLN A 247 -27.20 -11.81 16.61
N GLU A 248 -26.17 -12.52 17.09
CA GLU A 248 -26.08 -12.96 18.50
C GLU A 248 -25.14 -12.12 19.39
N VAL A 249 -24.19 -11.37 18.82
CA VAL A 249 -23.09 -10.74 19.58
C VAL A 249 -23.55 -9.55 20.45
N ARG A 250 -24.64 -8.87 20.04
CA ARG A 250 -24.98 -7.50 20.49
C ARG A 250 -25.45 -7.36 21.95
N SER A 251 -25.55 -8.45 22.73
CA SER A 251 -25.97 -8.42 24.15
C SER A 251 -24.86 -8.68 25.18
N LYS A 252 -23.66 -9.12 24.76
CA LYS A 252 -22.66 -9.71 25.69
C LYS A 252 -21.74 -8.67 26.38
N LEU A 253 -21.51 -7.51 25.77
CA LEU A 253 -20.50 -6.52 26.20
C LEU A 253 -20.70 -5.93 27.61
N GLY A 254 -21.94 -5.73 28.08
CA GLY A 254 -22.18 -5.14 29.40
C GLY A 254 -21.82 -6.04 30.58
N ALA A 255 -21.88 -7.36 30.41
CA ALA A 255 -21.63 -8.31 31.50
C ALA A 255 -20.13 -8.46 31.82
N VAL A 256 -19.28 -8.42 30.79
CA VAL A 256 -17.84 -8.71 30.89
C VAL A 256 -17.14 -7.78 31.88
N TRP A 257 -17.38 -6.46 31.78
CA TRP A 257 -16.73 -5.48 32.66
C TRP A 257 -17.10 -5.65 34.14
N THR A 258 -18.36 -6.02 34.43
CA THR A 258 -18.83 -6.23 35.80
C THR A 258 -18.12 -7.42 36.44
N SER A 259 -18.06 -8.55 35.75
CA SER A 259 -17.32 -9.74 36.20
C SER A 259 -15.81 -9.52 36.28
N TYR A 260 -15.26 -8.62 35.45
CA TYR A 260 -13.83 -8.29 35.50
C TYR A 260 -13.44 -7.46 36.73
N LYS A 261 -14.30 -6.51 37.15
CA LYS A 261 -14.06 -5.70 38.35
C LYS A 261 -14.05 -6.54 39.63
N GLU A 262 -14.87 -7.59 39.73
CA GLU A 262 -14.85 -8.51 40.86
C GLU A 262 -13.49 -9.24 40.95
N ARG A 263 -13.02 -9.80 39.83
CA ARG A 263 -11.72 -10.50 39.73
C ARG A 263 -10.53 -9.60 40.09
N ILE A 264 -10.52 -8.35 39.61
CA ILE A 264 -9.51 -7.35 39.97
C ILE A 264 -9.42 -7.13 41.49
N ASN A 265 -10.58 -7.07 42.17
CA ASN A 265 -10.64 -6.85 43.61
C ASN A 265 -10.10 -8.04 44.43
N GLU A 266 -10.28 -9.28 43.95
CA GLU A 266 -9.68 -10.48 44.56
C GLU A 266 -8.15 -10.48 44.41
N GLN A 267 -7.64 -10.10 43.23
CA GLN A 267 -6.19 -10.06 42.96
C GLN A 267 -5.47 -9.05 43.87
N ILE A 268 -6.09 -7.88 44.13
CA ILE A 268 -5.56 -6.88 45.06
C ILE A 268 -5.52 -7.41 46.50
N ALA A 269 -6.58 -8.10 46.96
CA ALA A 269 -6.63 -8.65 48.31
C ALA A 269 -5.53 -9.69 48.60
N ILE A 270 -5.10 -10.46 47.59
CA ILE A 270 -3.96 -11.39 47.72
C ILE A 270 -2.64 -10.63 47.98
N ILE A 271 -2.46 -9.47 47.34
CA ILE A 271 -1.25 -8.64 47.50
C ILE A 271 -1.26 -7.92 48.87
N GLU A 272 -2.42 -7.42 49.29
CA GLU A 272 -2.62 -6.77 50.59
C GLU A 272 -2.28 -7.72 51.76
N ARG A 273 -2.58 -9.01 51.66
CA ARG A 273 -2.21 -10.00 52.68
C ARG A 273 -0.70 -10.16 52.86
N VAL A 274 0.09 -10.15 51.78
CA VAL A 274 1.56 -10.14 51.87
C VAL A 274 2.06 -8.84 52.52
N ALA A 275 1.43 -7.71 52.20
CA ALA A 275 1.80 -6.39 52.74
C ALA A 275 1.41 -6.16 54.22
N CYS A 276 0.45 -6.93 54.76
CA CYS A 276 -0.07 -6.77 56.12
C CYS A 276 0.24 -7.93 57.07
N GLU A 277 0.13 -9.18 56.61
CA GLU A 277 0.32 -10.38 57.45
C GLU A 277 1.78 -10.87 57.46
N SER A 278 2.63 -10.35 56.56
CA SER A 278 4.00 -10.82 56.33
C SER A 278 4.09 -12.32 55.97
N ASP A 279 3.05 -12.87 55.32
CA ASP A 279 3.05 -14.24 54.83
C ASP A 279 3.87 -14.37 53.54
N TRP A 280 5.18 -14.56 53.71
CA TRP A 280 6.14 -14.72 52.62
C TRP A 280 5.89 -15.96 51.75
N THR A 281 5.06 -16.93 52.18
CA THR A 281 4.72 -18.09 51.35
C THR A 281 3.91 -17.70 50.11
N LEU A 282 3.17 -16.58 50.19
CA LEU A 282 2.35 -16.05 49.10
C LEU A 282 3.09 -15.04 48.20
N GLN A 283 4.36 -14.68 48.48
CA GLN A 283 5.09 -13.63 47.76
C GLN A 283 5.17 -13.88 46.23
N ALA A 284 5.48 -15.11 45.82
CA ALA A 284 5.53 -15.48 44.40
C ALA A 284 4.16 -15.38 43.71
N SER A 285 3.07 -15.66 44.45
CA SER A 285 1.70 -15.47 43.97
C SER A 285 1.37 -13.98 43.85
N ALA A 286 1.64 -13.17 44.88
CA ALA A 286 1.39 -11.73 44.88
C ALA A 286 2.17 -11.00 43.76
N THR A 287 3.43 -11.40 43.51
CA THR A 287 4.22 -10.83 42.40
C THR A 287 3.58 -11.17 41.04
N ARG A 288 3.16 -12.42 40.84
CA ARG A 288 2.44 -12.83 39.62
C ARG A 288 1.09 -12.11 39.46
N GLN A 289 0.34 -11.91 40.55
CA GLN A 289 -0.91 -11.15 40.50
C GLN A 289 -0.67 -9.68 40.17
N ALA A 290 0.38 -9.05 40.71
CA ALA A 290 0.76 -7.68 40.37
C ALA A 290 1.13 -7.53 38.87
N HIS A 291 1.89 -8.49 38.33
CA HIS A 291 2.21 -8.58 36.90
C HIS A 291 0.95 -8.72 36.03
N THR A 292 0.06 -9.66 36.37
CA THR A 292 -1.22 -9.86 35.67
C THR A 292 -2.09 -8.61 35.73
N LEU A 293 -2.13 -7.92 36.88
CA LEU A 293 -2.89 -6.69 37.07
C LEU A 293 -2.30 -5.52 36.27
N ALA A 294 -0.97 -5.45 36.13
CA ALA A 294 -0.29 -4.45 35.30
C ALA A 294 -0.63 -4.61 33.82
N GLY A 295 -0.62 -5.85 33.31
CA GLY A 295 -1.08 -6.16 31.95
C GLY A 295 -2.55 -5.81 31.76
N ALA A 296 -3.42 -6.34 32.62
CA ALA A 296 -4.86 -6.09 32.63
C ALA A 296 -5.23 -4.59 32.57
N LEU A 297 -4.71 -3.80 33.51
CA LEU A 297 -5.02 -2.37 33.58
C LEU A 297 -4.44 -1.59 32.38
N GLY A 298 -3.34 -2.06 31.80
CA GLY A 298 -2.79 -1.52 30.56
C GLY A 298 -3.74 -1.75 29.37
N THR A 299 -4.23 -2.98 29.20
CA THR A 299 -5.15 -3.37 28.11
C THR A 299 -6.46 -2.58 28.11
N PHE A 300 -7.00 -2.26 29.29
CA PHE A 300 -8.22 -1.44 29.43
C PHE A 300 -7.96 0.07 29.54
N GLY A 301 -6.75 0.55 29.23
CA GLY A 301 -6.43 1.98 29.16
C GLY A 301 -6.20 2.69 30.51
N PHE A 302 -6.21 1.96 31.62
CA PHE A 302 -5.91 2.49 32.97
C PHE A 302 -4.39 2.62 33.16
N THR A 303 -3.76 3.50 32.38
CA THR A 303 -2.30 3.71 32.33
C THR A 303 -1.67 3.99 33.70
N GLU A 304 -2.31 4.84 34.51
CA GLU A 304 -1.89 5.12 35.89
C GLU A 304 -1.97 3.86 36.79
N GLY A 305 -3.08 3.12 36.71
CA GLY A 305 -3.26 1.86 37.45
C GLY A 305 -2.25 0.78 37.04
N SER A 306 -1.98 0.65 35.74
CA SER A 306 -0.95 -0.25 35.19
C SER A 306 0.43 0.09 35.74
N GLN A 307 0.80 1.38 35.76
CA GLN A 307 2.11 1.78 36.28
C GLN A 307 2.23 1.59 37.80
N ILE A 308 1.16 1.85 38.56
CA ILE A 308 1.13 1.55 40.00
C ILE A 308 1.29 0.03 40.25
N ALA A 309 0.64 -0.82 39.45
CA ALA A 309 0.77 -2.27 39.54
C ALA A 309 2.20 -2.76 39.22
N ARG A 310 2.88 -2.19 38.21
CA ARG A 310 4.31 -2.48 37.93
C ARG A 310 5.22 -2.04 39.07
N ASN A 311 4.96 -0.88 39.68
CA ASN A 311 5.74 -0.41 40.83
C ASN A 311 5.57 -1.36 42.04
N ILE A 312 4.36 -1.91 42.23
CA ILE A 312 4.08 -2.95 43.24
C ILE A 312 4.82 -4.26 42.93
N GLU A 313 4.79 -4.72 41.68
CA GLU A 313 5.52 -5.91 41.21
C GLU A 313 7.03 -5.80 41.47
N GLN A 314 7.64 -4.67 41.10
CA GLN A 314 9.07 -4.42 41.32
C GLN A 314 9.46 -4.40 42.80
N ILE A 315 8.60 -3.87 43.67
CA ILE A 315 8.79 -3.94 45.12
C ILE A 315 8.72 -5.39 45.60
N LEU A 316 7.71 -6.16 45.18
CA LEU A 316 7.54 -7.56 45.59
C LEU A 316 8.66 -8.49 45.09
N ALA A 317 9.31 -8.17 43.97
CA ALA A 317 10.47 -8.90 43.46
C ALA A 317 11.79 -8.62 44.23
N GLY A 318 11.91 -7.47 44.91
CA GLY A 318 13.16 -6.99 45.53
C GLY A 318 13.39 -7.50 46.97
N CYS A 319 13.93 -8.72 47.12
CA CYS A 319 14.15 -9.35 48.42
C CYS A 319 15.56 -9.13 49.02
N PRO A 320 15.72 -8.97 50.35
CA PRO A 320 14.68 -8.86 51.38
C PRO A 320 14.16 -7.42 51.54
N LEU A 321 12.85 -7.28 51.70
CA LEU A 321 12.18 -5.98 51.82
C LEU A 321 12.50 -5.27 53.13
N LYS A 322 12.96 -4.01 53.02
CA LYS A 322 13.21 -3.11 54.16
C LYS A 322 11.89 -2.49 54.63
N PRO A 323 11.72 -2.12 55.92
CA PRO A 323 10.47 -1.59 56.45
C PRO A 323 9.88 -0.40 55.65
N ARG A 324 10.74 0.47 55.11
CA ARG A 324 10.34 1.61 54.25
C ARG A 324 9.64 1.18 52.95
N ALA A 325 9.99 0.01 52.40
CA ALA A 325 9.38 -0.51 51.18
C ALA A 325 8.01 -1.15 51.45
N LEU A 326 7.76 -1.68 52.66
CA LEU A 326 6.43 -2.11 53.10
C LEU A 326 5.46 -0.91 53.22
N THR A 327 5.91 0.22 53.76
CA THR A 327 5.11 1.45 53.79
C THR A 327 4.77 1.93 52.36
N GLN A 328 5.76 1.96 51.48
CA GLN A 328 5.58 2.35 50.07
C GLN A 328 4.62 1.41 49.31
N LEU A 329 4.69 0.10 49.58
CA LEU A 329 3.77 -0.91 49.03
C LEU A 329 2.32 -0.64 49.46
N GLN A 330 2.09 -0.32 50.73
CA GLN A 330 0.76 0.00 51.27
C GLN A 330 0.19 1.31 50.68
N GLU A 331 1.03 2.35 50.49
CA GLU A 331 0.63 3.61 49.85
C GLU A 331 0.25 3.42 48.36
N LEU A 332 0.99 2.57 47.64
CA LEU A 332 0.69 2.24 46.25
C LEU A 332 -0.62 1.44 46.13
N LEU A 333 -0.86 0.43 46.97
CA LEU A 333 -2.11 -0.35 46.99
C LEU A 333 -3.34 0.54 47.28
N ALA A 334 -3.24 1.43 48.27
CA ALA A 334 -4.31 2.38 48.61
C ALA A 334 -4.60 3.39 47.48
N THR A 335 -3.62 3.66 46.61
CA THR A 335 -3.78 4.54 45.44
C THR A 335 -4.36 3.77 44.25
N LEU A 336 -3.86 2.55 44.00
CA LEU A 336 -4.38 1.63 42.99
C LEU A 336 -5.88 1.36 43.15
N ARG A 337 -6.32 1.09 44.38
CA ARG A 337 -7.74 0.88 44.69
C ARG A 337 -8.60 2.10 44.33
N ARG A 338 -8.09 3.31 44.61
CA ARG A 338 -8.77 4.58 44.29
C ARG A 338 -8.95 4.78 42.78
N VAL A 339 -7.96 4.40 41.96
CA VAL A 339 -8.06 4.46 40.49
C VAL A 339 -9.12 3.49 39.95
N ILE A 340 -9.24 2.30 40.56
CA ILE A 340 -10.15 1.22 40.13
C ILE A 340 -11.60 1.43 40.60
N ASP A 341 -11.81 2.22 41.66
CA ASP A 341 -13.15 2.58 42.16
C ASP A 341 -13.74 3.87 41.56
N VAL A 342 -13.01 4.58 40.69
CA VAL A 342 -13.58 5.62 39.82
C VAL A 342 -14.32 4.95 38.64
N PRO A 343 -15.60 5.28 38.37
CA PRO A 343 -16.28 4.83 37.16
C PRO A 343 -15.66 5.49 35.91
N ALA A 344 -15.50 4.73 34.83
CA ALA A 344 -14.82 5.15 33.59
C ALA A 344 -15.64 6.17 32.78
N SER A 345 -15.82 7.38 33.31
CA SER A 345 -16.82 8.34 32.83
C SER A 345 -16.43 9.82 32.98
N SER A 346 -15.18 10.16 33.34
CA SER A 346 -14.77 11.56 33.54
C SER A 346 -13.33 11.92 33.13
N SER A 347 -12.66 11.10 32.31
CA SER A 347 -11.28 11.38 31.84
C SER A 347 -10.97 10.88 30.42
N ALA A 348 -11.99 10.72 29.57
CA ALA A 348 -11.81 10.68 28.12
C ALA A 348 -12.06 12.08 27.54
N PRO A 349 -11.34 12.52 26.49
CA PRO A 349 -11.77 13.66 25.71
C PRO A 349 -13.14 13.36 25.08
N ILE A 350 -14.03 14.35 25.06
CA ILE A 350 -15.39 14.18 24.55
C ILE A 350 -15.33 14.14 23.02
N CYS A 351 -15.25 12.94 22.45
CA CYS A 351 -15.61 12.72 21.05
C CYS A 351 -17.13 12.94 20.90
N PRO A 352 -17.61 13.74 19.93
CA PRO A 352 -19.03 13.90 19.68
C PRO A 352 -19.64 12.59 19.15
N GLU A 353 -20.91 12.34 19.48
CA GLU A 353 -21.63 11.13 19.08
C GLU A 353 -21.89 11.09 17.57
N VAL A 354 -21.05 10.39 16.80
CA VAL A 354 -21.36 10.05 15.41
C VAL A 354 -22.43 8.96 15.40
N THR A 355 -23.68 9.38 15.15
CA THR A 355 -24.83 8.47 15.12
C THR A 355 -24.74 7.56 13.88
N PRO A 356 -24.88 6.22 13.99
CA PRO A 356 -24.75 5.31 12.86
C PRO A 356 -25.99 5.37 11.95
N ALA A 357 -25.94 6.21 10.92
CA ALA A 357 -26.99 6.41 9.93
C ALA A 357 -27.06 5.26 8.89
N ILE A 358 -27.27 4.01 9.33
CA ILE A 358 -27.54 2.87 8.44
C ILE A 358 -29.00 2.90 8.00
N ALA A 359 -29.33 3.81 7.07
CA ALA A 359 -30.60 3.82 6.35
C ALA A 359 -30.54 4.71 5.08
N ASN A 360 -30.11 4.15 3.95
CA ASN A 360 -30.85 4.22 2.68
C ASN A 360 -30.17 3.42 1.56
N LEU A 361 -30.99 2.93 0.63
CA LEU A 361 -30.56 2.36 -0.66
C LEU A 361 -30.59 3.45 -1.74
N ALA A 362 -29.69 3.32 -2.72
CA ALA A 362 -29.83 3.88 -4.07
C ALA A 362 -30.00 5.41 -4.25
N THR A 363 -28.94 6.16 -3.98
CA THR A 363 -28.59 7.37 -4.76
C THR A 363 -27.07 7.45 -4.91
N VAL A 364 -26.58 7.60 -6.14
CA VAL A 364 -25.17 7.98 -6.39
C VAL A 364 -25.05 9.48 -6.13
N GLN A 365 -24.52 9.87 -4.97
CA GLN A 365 -24.09 11.25 -4.74
C GLN A 365 -22.73 11.48 -5.41
N LEU A 366 -22.65 12.59 -6.14
CA LEU A 366 -21.42 13.06 -6.76
C LEU A 366 -20.42 13.47 -5.65
N PRO A 367 -19.10 13.26 -5.80
CA PRO A 367 -18.12 13.70 -4.81
C PRO A 367 -18.21 15.22 -4.61
N SER A 368 -18.42 15.64 -3.36
CA SER A 368 -18.53 17.07 -3.02
C SER A 368 -17.14 17.64 -2.76
N ILE A 369 -16.79 18.72 -3.46
CA ILE A 369 -15.50 19.40 -3.32
C ILE A 369 -15.75 20.80 -2.79
N LEU A 370 -15.18 21.09 -1.60
CA LEU A 370 -15.26 22.40 -0.98
C LEU A 370 -14.12 23.28 -1.46
N VAL A 371 -14.42 24.28 -2.29
CA VAL A 371 -13.44 25.24 -2.82
C VAL A 371 -13.48 26.52 -1.98
N ILE A 372 -12.31 26.93 -1.51
CA ILE A 372 -12.12 28.07 -0.60
C ILE A 372 -11.20 29.07 -1.31
N SER A 373 -11.78 29.99 -2.08
CA SER A 373 -11.08 31.10 -2.75
C SER A 373 -12.00 32.33 -2.87
N GLN A 374 -11.43 33.50 -3.15
CA GLN A 374 -12.17 34.71 -3.56
C GLN A 374 -12.00 35.04 -5.05
N ASP A 375 -11.12 34.33 -5.77
CA ASP A 375 -10.79 34.59 -7.18
C ASP A 375 -11.95 34.14 -8.10
N ARG A 376 -12.62 35.11 -8.73
CA ARG A 376 -13.81 34.84 -9.55
C ARG A 376 -13.50 34.17 -10.87
N ASP A 377 -12.45 34.62 -11.56
CA ASP A 377 -12.10 34.08 -12.87
C ASP A 377 -11.60 32.63 -12.73
N PHE A 378 -10.90 32.32 -11.62
CA PHE A 378 -10.54 30.96 -11.26
C PHE A 378 -11.75 30.10 -10.86
N LEU A 379 -12.65 30.61 -10.00
CA LEU A 379 -13.82 29.87 -9.53
C LEU A 379 -14.81 29.54 -10.65
N ASP A 380 -15.15 30.50 -11.52
CA ASP A 380 -16.14 30.31 -12.58
C ASP A 380 -15.63 29.28 -13.63
N ALA A 381 -14.32 29.28 -13.92
CA ALA A 381 -13.68 28.29 -14.78
C ALA A 381 -13.59 26.89 -14.13
N LEU A 382 -13.26 26.82 -12.84
CA LEU A 382 -13.13 25.58 -12.09
C LEU A 382 -14.48 24.93 -11.76
N GLU A 383 -15.55 25.71 -11.54
CA GLU A 383 -16.92 25.20 -11.40
C GLU A 383 -17.41 24.59 -12.73
N SER A 384 -17.09 25.21 -13.86
CA SER A 384 -17.39 24.68 -15.20
C SER A 384 -16.70 23.33 -15.47
N GLU A 385 -15.43 23.20 -15.08
CA GLU A 385 -14.65 21.96 -15.20
C GLU A 385 -15.08 20.88 -14.20
N PHE A 386 -15.33 21.22 -12.93
CA PHE A 386 -15.88 20.25 -11.96
C PHE A 386 -17.25 19.71 -12.38
N LEU A 387 -18.09 20.52 -13.02
CA LEU A 387 -19.37 20.07 -13.58
C LEU A 387 -19.17 19.06 -14.73
N LEU A 388 -18.20 19.29 -15.62
CA LEU A 388 -17.83 18.34 -16.69
C LEU A 388 -17.33 17.00 -16.14
N TRP A 389 -16.61 17.02 -15.02
CA TRP A 389 -16.05 15.85 -14.35
C TRP A 389 -17.01 15.13 -13.38
N ASN A 390 -18.27 15.57 -13.27
CA ASN A 390 -19.27 15.04 -12.33
C ASN A 390 -18.88 15.19 -10.83
N TYR A 391 -18.26 16.31 -10.46
CA TYR A 391 -18.05 16.71 -9.06
C TYR A 391 -19.03 17.80 -8.63
N GLN A 392 -19.45 17.78 -7.36
CA GLN A 392 -20.26 18.86 -6.77
C GLN A 392 -19.37 19.93 -6.16
N CYS A 393 -19.14 21.02 -6.91
CA CYS A 393 -18.46 22.20 -6.37
C CYS A 393 -19.32 22.87 -5.28
N THR A 394 -18.72 23.16 -4.12
CA THR A 394 -19.31 24.01 -3.09
C THR A 394 -18.31 25.11 -2.74
N ILE A 395 -18.68 26.38 -2.92
CA ILE A 395 -17.76 27.52 -2.76
C ILE A 395 -17.96 28.18 -1.39
N ALA A 396 -16.86 28.42 -0.65
CA ALA A 396 -16.89 29.07 0.65
C ALA A 396 -15.85 30.20 0.77
N THR A 397 -16.31 31.44 0.90
CA THR A 397 -15.46 32.64 0.96
C THR A 397 -15.10 33.09 2.38
N THR A 398 -15.49 32.35 3.43
CA THR A 398 -15.17 32.69 4.83
C THR A 398 -14.91 31.45 5.69
N ALA A 399 -13.91 31.52 6.58
CA ALA A 399 -13.57 30.44 7.51
C ALA A 399 -14.76 29.90 8.34
N LYS A 400 -15.73 30.77 8.69
CA LYS A 400 -16.96 30.36 9.41
C LYS A 400 -17.95 29.60 8.53
N ALA A 401 -18.02 29.90 7.22
CA ALA A 401 -18.81 29.11 6.28
C ALA A 401 -18.16 27.74 6.04
N VAL A 402 -16.83 27.70 5.87
CA VAL A 402 -16.04 26.46 5.69
C VAL A 402 -16.32 25.45 6.79
N ILE A 403 -16.12 25.82 8.06
CA ILE A 403 -16.35 24.91 9.21
C ILE A 403 -17.80 24.41 9.24
N LYS A 404 -18.78 25.28 8.93
CA LYS A 404 -20.20 24.91 8.90
C LYS A 404 -20.53 23.91 7.78
N ILE A 405 -19.95 24.09 6.59
CA ILE A 405 -20.13 23.17 5.45
C ILE A 405 -19.49 21.82 5.77
N CYS A 406 -18.26 21.79 6.30
CA CYS A 406 -17.61 20.55 6.71
C CYS A 406 -18.39 19.78 7.79
N GLN A 407 -19.10 20.48 8.69
CA GLN A 407 -19.94 19.88 9.73
C GLN A 407 -21.31 19.38 9.24
N ASN A 408 -21.84 19.93 8.14
CA ASN A 408 -23.18 19.62 7.64
C ASN A 408 -23.17 18.69 6.43
N ASP A 409 -22.31 19.00 5.45
CA ASP A 409 -22.37 18.48 4.08
C ASP A 409 -21.18 17.53 3.77
N ALA A 410 -20.22 17.42 4.69
CA ALA A 410 -19.12 16.44 4.71
C ALA A 410 -18.39 16.26 3.35
N PRO A 411 -17.69 17.29 2.84
CA PRO A 411 -17.05 17.25 1.54
C PRO A 411 -15.98 16.16 1.45
N SER A 412 -15.87 15.54 0.27
CA SER A 412 -14.90 14.48 -0.05
C SER A 412 -13.47 15.02 -0.18
N LEU A 413 -13.30 16.31 -0.49
CA LEU A 413 -12.02 17.00 -0.61
C LEU A 413 -12.19 18.51 -0.36
N VAL A 414 -11.18 19.15 0.21
CA VAL A 414 -11.08 20.62 0.31
C VAL A 414 -9.99 21.14 -0.62
N LEU A 415 -10.27 22.21 -1.37
CA LEU A 415 -9.32 22.93 -2.20
C LEU A 415 -9.18 24.36 -1.65
N LEU A 416 -8.09 24.64 -0.95
CA LEU A 416 -7.86 25.91 -0.25
C LEU A 416 -6.85 26.80 -0.97
N ASP A 417 -7.28 28.00 -1.35
CA ASP A 417 -6.42 29.11 -1.74
C ASP A 417 -5.84 29.80 -0.49
N LEU A 418 -4.52 29.81 -0.34
CA LEU A 418 -3.83 30.49 0.78
C LEU A 418 -4.03 32.01 0.76
N ASP A 419 -4.22 32.59 -0.42
CA ASP A 419 -4.40 34.03 -0.62
C ASP A 419 -5.89 34.44 -0.50
N CYS A 420 -6.77 33.51 -0.11
CA CYS A 420 -8.20 33.72 0.08
C CYS A 420 -8.56 34.65 1.26
N PHE A 421 -7.62 34.99 2.15
CA PHE A 421 -7.87 35.82 3.33
C PHE A 421 -6.83 36.93 3.49
N ASP A 422 -7.17 37.97 4.25
CA ASP A 422 -6.34 39.18 4.47
C ASP A 422 -4.93 38.88 5.03
N SER A 423 -4.67 37.66 5.50
CA SER A 423 -3.35 37.16 5.83
C SER A 423 -3.24 35.64 5.65
N ILE A 424 -2.08 35.16 5.16
CA ILE A 424 -1.74 33.73 5.06
C ILE A 424 -1.88 33.03 6.42
N SER A 425 -1.58 33.74 7.53
CA SER A 425 -1.79 33.22 8.89
C SER A 425 -3.25 32.89 9.23
N THR A 426 -4.22 33.52 8.57
CA THR A 426 -5.65 33.17 8.70
C THR A 426 -5.96 31.87 7.95
N SER A 427 -5.39 31.70 6.76
CA SER A 427 -5.48 30.48 5.94
C SER A 427 -4.82 29.28 6.63
N MET A 428 -3.65 29.47 7.24
CA MET A 428 -2.98 28.45 8.06
C MET A 428 -3.79 28.08 9.31
N ALA A 429 -4.35 29.07 10.02
CA ALA A 429 -5.24 28.79 11.15
C ALA A 429 -6.51 28.02 10.73
N LEU A 430 -7.00 28.22 9.51
CA LEU A 430 -8.09 27.43 8.94
C LEU A 430 -7.65 26.00 8.60
N LEU A 431 -6.46 25.78 8.04
CA LEU A 431 -5.88 24.44 7.85
C LEU A 431 -5.83 23.66 9.18
N THR A 432 -5.26 24.26 10.23
CA THR A 432 -5.23 23.67 11.57
C THR A 432 -6.63 23.36 12.10
N SER A 433 -7.60 24.26 11.85
CA SER A 433 -9.00 24.06 12.26
C SER A 433 -9.68 22.92 11.50
N LEU A 434 -9.41 22.79 10.20
CA LEU A 434 -9.90 21.69 9.36
C LEU A 434 -9.32 20.35 9.81
N GLN A 435 -8.01 20.28 10.07
CA GLN A 435 -7.34 19.09 10.59
C GLN A 435 -7.92 18.65 11.96
N GLN A 436 -8.26 19.61 12.83
CA GLN A 436 -8.84 19.34 14.15
C GLN A 436 -10.33 18.97 14.11
N CYS A 437 -11.13 19.57 13.21
CA CYS A 437 -12.56 19.28 13.10
C CYS A 437 -12.88 18.05 12.22
N CYS A 438 -12.04 17.79 11.21
CA CYS A 438 -12.36 16.93 10.06
C CYS A 438 -11.12 16.17 9.56
N SER A 439 -10.40 15.50 10.46
CA SER A 439 -9.09 14.86 10.21
C SER A 439 -9.02 13.84 9.06
N THR A 440 -10.16 13.38 8.54
CA THR A 440 -10.25 12.45 7.41
C THR A 440 -10.35 13.13 6.05
N ILE A 441 -10.67 14.42 5.96
CA ILE A 441 -10.91 15.10 4.68
C ILE A 441 -9.59 15.60 4.10
N PRO A 442 -9.15 15.12 2.90
CA PRO A 442 -7.92 15.60 2.28
C PRO A 442 -8.06 17.07 1.87
N THR A 443 -7.05 17.88 2.19
CA THR A 443 -6.97 19.28 1.74
C THR A 443 -5.82 19.46 0.75
N ILE A 444 -6.14 19.87 -0.47
CA ILE A 444 -5.18 20.39 -1.46
C ILE A 444 -5.11 21.90 -1.29
N VAL A 445 -3.91 22.47 -1.41
CA VAL A 445 -3.65 23.89 -1.16
C VAL A 445 -3.08 24.56 -2.41
N LEU A 446 -3.53 25.77 -2.71
CA LEU A 446 -3.12 26.65 -3.80
C LEU A 446 -2.42 27.89 -3.24
N THR A 447 -1.32 28.33 -3.84
CA THR A 447 -0.61 29.58 -3.47
C THR A 447 -0.10 30.32 -4.70
N SER A 448 -0.05 31.65 -4.62
CA SER A 448 0.64 32.51 -5.60
C SER A 448 2.17 32.49 -5.45
N HIS A 449 2.68 32.02 -4.32
CA HIS A 449 4.09 32.07 -3.93
C HIS A 449 4.77 30.70 -4.08
N ASN A 450 6.09 30.70 -4.24
CA ASN A 450 6.89 29.48 -4.41
C ASN A 450 8.02 29.36 -3.37
N GLU A 451 7.82 29.93 -2.18
CA GLU A 451 8.84 29.96 -1.13
C GLU A 451 8.79 28.71 -0.23
N LEU A 452 9.97 28.18 0.10
CA LEU A 452 10.14 26.97 0.91
C LEU A 452 9.49 27.09 2.30
N THR A 453 9.49 28.30 2.86
CA THR A 453 8.85 28.69 4.12
C THR A 453 7.34 28.41 4.11
N GLU A 454 6.62 28.84 3.09
CA GLU A 454 5.18 28.56 2.96
C GLU A 454 4.91 27.07 2.76
N ARG A 455 5.71 26.38 1.92
CA ARG A 455 5.55 24.93 1.71
C ARG A 455 5.65 24.15 3.02
N LEU A 456 6.62 24.52 3.86
CA LEU A 456 6.84 23.92 5.17
C LEU A 456 5.66 24.17 6.12
N GLU A 457 5.13 25.38 6.16
CA GLU A 457 3.98 25.73 6.99
C GLU A 457 2.67 25.06 6.53
N VAL A 458 2.43 24.89 5.21
CA VAL A 458 1.28 24.12 4.72
C VAL A 458 1.36 22.66 5.16
N SER A 459 2.53 22.03 5.01
CA SER A 459 2.75 20.63 5.41
C SER A 459 2.54 20.43 6.92
N ARG A 460 3.04 21.37 7.75
CA ARG A 460 2.88 21.37 9.22
C ARG A 460 1.42 21.40 9.67
N HIS A 461 0.54 22.05 8.90
CA HIS A 461 -0.88 22.21 9.22
C HIS A 461 -1.79 21.24 8.44
N GLY A 462 -1.24 20.13 7.92
CA GLY A 462 -2.03 19.03 7.35
C GLY A 462 -2.43 19.18 5.88
N GLY A 463 -1.85 20.14 5.14
CA GLY A 463 -2.04 20.23 3.69
C GLY A 463 -1.43 19.00 2.98
N ARG A 464 -2.26 18.25 2.23
CA ARG A 464 -1.89 16.95 1.64
C ARG A 464 -1.18 17.06 0.28
N LEU A 465 -1.37 18.18 -0.41
CA LEU A 465 -0.69 18.53 -1.66
C LEU A 465 -0.66 20.06 -1.82
N LEU A 466 0.40 20.60 -2.40
CA LEU A 466 0.52 22.03 -2.72
C LEU A 466 0.67 22.24 -4.23
N LEU A 467 -0.16 23.12 -4.78
CA LEU A 467 -0.17 23.55 -6.18
C LEU A 467 0.05 25.06 -6.27
N GLN A 468 0.54 25.54 -7.42
CA GLN A 468 0.62 26.98 -7.69
C GLN A 468 -0.70 27.49 -8.29
N LYS A 469 -1.10 28.74 -8.07
CA LYS A 469 -2.27 29.33 -8.76
C LYS A 469 -2.15 29.33 -10.29
N THR A 470 -0.93 29.33 -10.81
CA THR A 470 -0.63 29.21 -12.25
C THR A 470 -0.75 27.79 -12.81
N THR A 471 -1.15 26.81 -12.00
CA THR A 471 -1.38 25.42 -12.43
C THR A 471 -2.63 25.37 -13.33
N PRO A 472 -2.55 24.86 -14.58
CA PRO A 472 -3.72 24.69 -15.44
C PRO A 472 -4.81 23.84 -14.78
N ILE A 473 -6.08 24.22 -14.95
CA ILE A 473 -7.21 23.53 -14.30
C ILE A 473 -7.23 22.01 -14.58
N PRO A 474 -6.90 21.49 -15.78
CA PRO A 474 -6.75 20.05 -16.01
C PRO A 474 -5.73 19.34 -15.10
N GLN A 475 -4.65 20.01 -14.68
CA GLN A 475 -3.69 19.46 -13.72
C GLN A 475 -4.20 19.56 -12.27
N VAL A 476 -4.99 20.58 -11.95
CA VAL A 476 -5.71 20.67 -10.65
C VAL A 476 -6.76 19.56 -10.55
N LEU A 477 -7.51 19.29 -11.63
CA LEU A 477 -8.44 18.17 -11.76
C LEU A 477 -7.75 16.83 -11.59
N GLU A 478 -6.60 16.61 -12.25
CA GLU A 478 -5.82 15.38 -12.11
C GLU A 478 -5.36 15.19 -10.65
N ALA A 479 -4.80 16.23 -10.02
CA ALA A 479 -4.39 16.21 -8.63
C ALA A 479 -5.55 15.91 -7.67
N VAL A 480 -6.71 16.53 -7.88
CA VAL A 480 -7.97 16.24 -7.17
C VAL A 480 -8.38 14.77 -7.35
N SER A 481 -8.36 14.26 -8.58
CA SER A 481 -8.74 12.88 -8.89
C SER A 481 -7.77 11.86 -8.27
N GLN A 482 -6.45 12.09 -8.34
CA GLN A 482 -5.45 11.24 -7.68
C GLN A 482 -5.65 11.19 -6.15
N VAL A 483 -5.97 12.33 -5.52
CA VAL A 483 -6.21 12.39 -4.08
C VAL A 483 -7.55 11.73 -3.70
N LEU A 484 -8.61 11.90 -4.49
CA LEU A 484 -9.90 11.22 -4.29
C LEU A 484 -9.80 9.70 -4.52
N GLN A 485 -9.07 9.25 -5.55
CA GLN A 485 -8.82 7.82 -5.79
C GLN A 485 -8.04 7.16 -4.64
N ARG A 486 -7.06 7.86 -4.06
CA ARG A 486 -6.36 7.42 -2.83
C ARG A 486 -7.24 7.47 -1.57
N ALA A 487 -8.35 8.21 -1.60
CA ALA A 487 -9.28 8.36 -0.47
C ALA A 487 -10.48 7.39 -0.51
N LEU A 488 -10.78 6.75 -1.65
CA LEU A 488 -11.82 5.73 -1.76
C LEU A 488 -11.40 4.44 -1.03
N PRO A 489 -11.99 4.10 0.13
CA PRO A 489 -11.55 2.97 0.92
C PRO A 489 -12.40 1.75 0.58
N THR A 490 -11.89 0.88 -0.30
CA THR A 490 -12.18 -0.54 -0.11
C THR A 490 -11.60 -0.94 1.26
N PRO A 491 -12.43 -1.45 2.19
CA PRO A 491 -11.98 -1.73 3.54
C PRO A 491 -11.05 -2.95 3.52
N SER A 492 -9.75 -2.70 3.63
CA SER A 492 -8.74 -3.75 3.48
C SER A 492 -8.92 -4.83 4.53
N LYS A 493 -8.81 -6.08 4.07
CA LYS A 493 -8.97 -7.25 4.92
C LYS A 493 -7.63 -7.56 5.60
N ILE A 494 -7.65 -7.82 6.90
CA ILE A 494 -6.47 -8.28 7.63
C ILE A 494 -6.80 -9.58 8.36
N LEU A 495 -5.97 -10.60 8.17
CA LEU A 495 -6.06 -11.86 8.89
C LEU A 495 -5.03 -11.85 10.01
N VAL A 496 -5.45 -12.10 11.25
CA VAL A 496 -4.61 -12.16 12.45
C VAL A 496 -4.65 -13.59 12.99
N VAL A 497 -3.48 -14.21 13.16
CA VAL A 497 -3.34 -15.61 13.57
C VAL A 497 -2.44 -15.69 14.80
N ASP A 498 -3.01 -16.01 15.96
CA ASP A 498 -2.35 -16.01 17.28
C ASP A 498 -3.18 -16.95 18.20
N ASP A 499 -2.57 -17.74 19.08
CA ASP A 499 -3.34 -18.67 19.93
C ASP A 499 -3.92 -17.98 21.18
N ASP A 500 -3.43 -16.78 21.55
CA ASP A 500 -4.03 -15.97 22.61
C ASP A 500 -5.28 -15.22 22.11
N ILE A 501 -6.43 -15.80 22.43
CA ILE A 501 -7.77 -15.23 22.20
C ILE A 501 -7.89 -13.79 22.77
N ALA A 502 -7.26 -13.48 23.90
CA ALA A 502 -7.32 -12.14 24.48
C ALA A 502 -6.51 -11.12 23.65
N LEU A 503 -5.44 -11.57 22.99
CA LEU A 503 -4.67 -10.76 22.05
C LEU A 503 -5.41 -10.57 20.72
N LEU A 504 -6.08 -11.63 20.21
CA LEU A 504 -6.96 -11.53 19.03
C LEU A 504 -8.10 -10.52 19.25
N ASP A 505 -8.77 -10.55 20.41
CA ASP A 505 -9.80 -9.58 20.79
C ASP A 505 -9.22 -8.15 20.87
N ALA A 506 -8.06 -7.98 21.54
CA ALA A 506 -7.40 -6.68 21.67
C ALA A 506 -7.00 -6.10 20.31
N LEU A 507 -6.40 -6.90 19.42
CA LEU A 507 -6.02 -6.50 18.07
C LEU A 507 -7.23 -6.15 17.21
N THR A 508 -8.36 -6.87 17.38
CA THR A 508 -9.62 -6.54 16.70
C THR A 508 -10.13 -5.16 17.11
N VAL A 509 -10.15 -4.84 18.41
CA VAL A 509 -10.54 -3.52 18.93
C VAL A 509 -9.58 -2.41 18.47
N LEU A 510 -8.29 -2.72 18.35
CA LEU A 510 -7.22 -1.76 18.02
C LEU A 510 -7.18 -1.39 16.53
N LEU A 511 -7.45 -2.34 15.64
CA LEU A 511 -7.31 -2.17 14.19
C LEU A 511 -8.63 -1.77 13.49
N SER A 512 -9.79 -2.20 14.00
CA SER A 512 -11.10 -1.87 13.40
C SER A 512 -11.38 -0.35 13.25
N PRO A 513 -10.97 0.55 14.16
CA PRO A 513 -11.18 2.00 14.01
C PRO A 513 -10.52 2.61 12.77
N TRP A 514 -9.53 1.94 12.18
CA TRP A 514 -8.76 2.42 11.02
C TRP A 514 -9.37 1.98 9.67
N GLY A 515 -10.62 1.51 9.68
CA GLY A 515 -11.34 1.05 8.48
C GLY A 515 -10.90 -0.34 7.98
N LEU A 516 -10.12 -1.07 8.79
CA LEU A 516 -9.64 -2.42 8.48
C LEU A 516 -10.70 -3.46 8.87
N LYS A 517 -10.95 -4.43 7.99
CA LYS A 517 -11.77 -5.61 8.29
C LYS A 517 -10.89 -6.69 8.91
N VAL A 518 -10.91 -6.77 10.24
CA VAL A 518 -10.15 -7.76 10.99
C VAL A 518 -10.86 -9.11 10.98
N TYR A 519 -10.13 -10.14 10.59
CA TYR A 519 -10.49 -11.55 10.71
C TYR A 519 -9.46 -12.20 11.64
N THR A 520 -9.92 -13.01 12.60
CA THR A 520 -9.06 -13.65 13.60
C THR A 520 -9.11 -15.16 13.49
N LEU A 521 -7.99 -15.81 13.80
CA LEU A 521 -7.85 -17.27 13.81
C LEU A 521 -6.98 -17.72 14.98
N ASN A 522 -7.52 -18.58 15.83
CA ASN A 522 -6.82 -19.14 17.00
C ASN A 522 -6.36 -20.60 16.82
N ASP A 523 -6.62 -21.20 15.65
CA ASP A 523 -6.26 -22.58 15.33
C ASP A 523 -5.41 -22.60 14.04
N PRO A 524 -4.08 -22.81 14.12
CA PRO A 524 -3.20 -22.84 12.96
C PRO A 524 -3.49 -24.01 12.01
N HIS A 525 -4.17 -25.09 12.45
CA HIS A 525 -4.56 -26.18 11.53
C HIS A 525 -5.57 -25.71 10.47
N ARG A 526 -6.34 -24.66 10.75
CA ARG A 526 -7.31 -24.08 9.80
C ARG A 526 -6.76 -22.86 9.04
N PHE A 527 -5.45 -22.63 9.12
CA PHE A 527 -4.78 -21.49 8.49
C PHE A 527 -5.09 -21.38 6.99
N TRP A 528 -4.89 -22.46 6.23
CA TRP A 528 -5.06 -22.42 4.76
C TRP A 528 -6.52 -22.21 4.33
N GLU A 529 -7.46 -22.94 4.93
CA GLU A 529 -8.92 -22.77 4.71
C GLU A 529 -9.35 -21.33 4.97
N THR A 530 -8.83 -20.74 6.05
CA THR A 530 -9.13 -19.35 6.45
C THR A 530 -8.47 -18.34 5.51
N LEU A 531 -7.23 -18.59 5.08
CA LEU A 531 -6.49 -17.73 4.15
C LEU A 531 -7.22 -17.60 2.80
N GLU A 532 -7.61 -18.74 2.21
CA GLU A 532 -8.38 -18.78 0.95
C GLU A 532 -9.78 -18.18 1.09
N THR A 533 -10.46 -18.38 2.23
CA THR A 533 -11.82 -17.89 2.46
C THR A 533 -11.86 -16.39 2.77
N VAL A 534 -10.90 -15.89 3.55
CA VAL A 534 -10.80 -14.47 3.92
C VAL A 534 -10.24 -13.66 2.76
N SER A 535 -9.26 -14.17 2.02
CA SER A 535 -8.49 -13.44 0.99
C SER A 535 -7.90 -12.10 1.50
N PRO A 536 -7.03 -12.12 2.53
CA PRO A 536 -6.54 -10.90 3.18
C PRO A 536 -5.67 -10.03 2.27
N ASP A 537 -5.56 -8.74 2.59
CA ASP A 537 -4.57 -7.80 2.04
C ASP A 537 -3.29 -7.72 2.90
N VAL A 538 -3.36 -8.14 4.17
CA VAL A 538 -2.20 -8.33 5.10
C VAL A 538 -2.47 -9.55 5.98
N LEU A 539 -1.45 -10.36 6.21
CA LEU A 539 -1.40 -11.38 7.26
C LEU A 539 -0.57 -10.87 8.44
N VAL A 540 -1.12 -10.97 9.65
CA VAL A 540 -0.42 -10.86 10.93
C VAL A 540 -0.39 -12.25 11.55
N LEU A 541 0.79 -12.72 11.94
CA LEU A 541 1.05 -14.11 12.26
C LEU A 541 1.95 -14.20 13.49
N ASP A 542 1.55 -14.90 14.54
CA ASP A 542 2.45 -15.15 15.67
C ASP A 542 3.58 -16.12 15.32
N LEU A 543 4.69 -16.02 16.04
CA LEU A 543 5.87 -16.85 15.86
C LEU A 543 5.76 -18.23 16.53
N GLU A 544 5.03 -18.38 17.64
CA GLU A 544 5.04 -19.57 18.50
C GLU A 544 3.64 -20.15 18.74
N PHE A 545 3.23 -21.13 17.92
CA PHE A 545 2.03 -21.93 18.20
C PHE A 545 2.40 -23.22 18.95
N PRO A 546 1.47 -23.87 19.67
CA PRO A 546 1.74 -25.11 20.41
C PRO A 546 2.28 -26.27 19.55
N ASP A 547 1.85 -26.36 18.29
CA ASP A 547 2.18 -27.45 17.36
C ASP A 547 2.93 -27.02 16.08
N PHE A 548 3.16 -25.71 15.86
CA PHE A 548 3.79 -25.14 14.66
C PHE A 548 4.60 -23.87 14.95
N LYS A 549 5.54 -23.50 14.07
CA LYS A 549 6.16 -22.17 14.09
C LYS A 549 5.56 -21.23 13.04
N GLY A 550 5.39 -19.95 13.38
CA GLY A 550 4.97 -18.92 12.42
C GLY A 550 5.91 -18.77 11.22
N ILE A 551 7.21 -19.02 11.44
CA ILE A 551 8.21 -19.12 10.37
C ILE A 551 7.85 -20.17 9.30
N GLU A 552 7.33 -21.33 9.71
CA GLU A 552 6.99 -22.43 8.80
C GLU A 552 5.73 -22.08 7.99
N LEU A 553 4.72 -21.50 8.65
CA LEU A 553 3.51 -21.00 7.97
C LEU A 553 3.84 -19.85 6.99
N CYS A 554 4.77 -18.95 7.35
CA CYS A 554 5.27 -17.90 6.45
C CYS A 554 5.96 -18.48 5.20
N GLN A 555 6.80 -19.51 5.37
CA GLN A 555 7.43 -20.21 4.24
C GLN A 555 6.40 -20.88 3.32
N VAL A 556 5.34 -21.49 3.88
CA VAL A 556 4.25 -22.08 3.09
C VAL A 556 3.51 -21.00 2.28
N VAL A 557 3.21 -19.84 2.85
CA VAL A 557 2.64 -18.67 2.13
C VAL A 557 3.54 -18.20 0.99
N ARG A 558 4.86 -18.19 1.20
CA ARG A 558 5.85 -17.71 0.21
C ARG A 558 6.12 -18.67 -0.93
N ASN A 559 5.90 -19.96 -0.72
CA ASN A 559 6.09 -20.99 -1.74
C ASN A 559 4.86 -21.17 -2.66
N ASP A 560 3.72 -20.54 -2.33
CA ASP A 560 2.50 -20.60 -3.15
C ASP A 560 2.43 -19.51 -4.22
N LEU A 561 1.94 -19.87 -5.42
CA LEU A 561 1.90 -18.98 -6.59
C LEU A 561 0.84 -17.87 -6.51
N HIS A 562 -0.13 -17.96 -5.60
CA HIS A 562 -1.18 -16.96 -5.38
C HIS A 562 -0.86 -16.06 -4.18
N TRP A 563 -0.35 -16.63 -3.08
CA TRP A 563 -0.13 -15.94 -1.81
C TRP A 563 1.29 -15.40 -1.59
N ASN A 564 2.28 -15.74 -2.43
CA ASN A 564 3.67 -15.26 -2.26
C ASN A 564 3.82 -13.72 -2.20
N HIS A 565 2.88 -12.95 -2.78
CA HIS A 565 2.85 -11.48 -2.76
C HIS A 565 2.08 -10.87 -1.56
N LEU A 566 1.49 -11.68 -0.67
CA LEU A 566 0.75 -11.22 0.51
C LEU A 566 1.72 -10.65 1.57
N PRO A 567 1.53 -9.43 2.10
CA PRO A 567 2.33 -8.94 3.23
C PRO A 567 2.18 -9.83 4.47
N VAL A 568 3.31 -10.25 5.05
CA VAL A 568 3.33 -11.01 6.32
C VAL A 568 4.09 -10.23 7.37
N VAL A 569 3.40 -9.88 8.46
CA VAL A 569 3.96 -9.23 9.65
C VAL A 569 3.99 -10.26 10.78
N ILE A 570 5.17 -10.59 11.31
CA ILE A 570 5.29 -11.58 12.40
C ILE A 570 5.23 -10.91 13.77
N LEU A 571 4.41 -11.43 14.67
CA LEU A 571 4.42 -11.09 16.10
C LEU A 571 5.42 -12.00 16.82
N THR A 572 6.26 -11.44 17.69
CA THR A 572 7.33 -12.22 18.35
C THR A 572 7.58 -11.75 19.79
N ALA A 573 7.71 -12.67 20.75
CA ALA A 573 8.23 -12.35 22.08
C ALA A 573 9.78 -12.22 22.11
N HIS A 574 10.45 -12.81 21.12
CA HIS A 574 11.92 -12.81 21.02
C HIS A 574 12.45 -11.50 20.43
N SER A 575 13.54 -11.01 21.01
CA SER A 575 14.27 -9.81 20.60
C SER A 575 15.72 -10.11 20.20
N GLU A 576 16.02 -11.38 19.92
CA GLU A 576 17.37 -11.86 19.59
C GLU A 576 17.61 -11.79 18.07
N SER A 577 18.79 -11.30 17.66
CA SER A 577 19.13 -11.04 16.26
C SER A 577 19.04 -12.28 15.38
N GLU A 578 19.48 -13.45 15.88
CA GLU A 578 19.40 -14.73 15.17
C GLU A 578 17.94 -15.08 14.81
N THR A 579 17.02 -14.93 15.77
CA THR A 579 15.58 -15.18 15.56
C THR A 579 14.96 -14.18 14.58
N ILE A 580 15.35 -12.90 14.64
CA ILE A 580 14.91 -11.85 13.70
C ILE A 580 15.42 -12.15 12.28
N SER A 581 16.68 -12.59 12.15
CA SER A 581 17.30 -12.99 10.89
C SER A 581 16.55 -14.20 10.28
N GLN A 582 16.18 -15.20 11.09
CA GLN A 582 15.36 -16.33 10.67
C GLN A 582 13.94 -15.90 10.20
N VAL A 583 13.29 -14.95 10.89
CA VAL A 583 11.99 -14.38 10.50
C VAL A 583 12.04 -13.73 9.11
N PHE A 584 13.04 -12.90 8.82
CA PHE A 584 13.18 -12.27 7.50
C PHE A 584 13.62 -13.25 6.41
N ALA A 585 14.44 -14.25 6.74
CA ALA A 585 14.86 -15.32 5.82
C ALA A 585 13.70 -16.25 5.43
N ALA A 586 12.77 -16.53 6.37
CA ALA A 586 11.51 -17.24 6.12
C ALA A 586 10.57 -16.48 5.16
N GLY A 587 10.84 -15.20 4.92
CA GLY A 587 10.12 -14.37 3.96
C GLY A 587 9.18 -13.35 4.58
N ALA A 588 9.14 -13.17 5.90
CA ALA A 588 8.35 -12.09 6.52
C ALA A 588 8.77 -10.71 5.98
N ASP A 589 7.82 -9.78 5.85
CA ASP A 589 8.07 -8.42 5.37
C ASP A 589 8.38 -7.45 6.50
N ASP A 590 7.93 -7.77 7.72
CA ASP A 590 8.11 -6.97 8.93
C ASP A 590 7.90 -7.84 10.19
N PHE A 591 8.27 -7.34 11.37
CA PHE A 591 7.92 -7.96 12.65
C PHE A 591 7.60 -6.92 13.73
N VAL A 592 6.84 -7.34 14.75
CA VAL A 592 6.50 -6.53 15.93
C VAL A 592 6.74 -7.32 17.21
N SER A 593 7.55 -6.75 18.11
CA SER A 593 7.82 -7.34 19.43
C SER A 593 6.60 -7.27 20.34
N LYS A 594 6.27 -8.40 21.00
CA LYS A 594 5.37 -8.45 22.16
C LYS A 594 6.14 -7.90 23.39
N PRO A 595 5.57 -7.01 24.23
CA PRO A 595 4.20 -6.50 24.20
C PRO A 595 3.99 -5.44 23.11
N ILE A 596 2.92 -5.64 22.32
CA ILE A 596 2.61 -4.82 21.14
C ILE A 596 2.27 -3.38 21.54
N VAL A 597 2.91 -2.41 20.88
CA VAL A 597 2.49 -1.01 20.94
C VAL A 597 1.57 -0.70 19.77
N GLY A 598 0.32 -0.32 20.07
CA GLY A 598 -0.72 -0.17 19.06
C GLY A 598 -0.41 0.82 17.93
N ALA A 599 0.17 1.98 18.25
CA ALA A 599 0.54 2.98 17.25
C ALA A 599 1.62 2.46 16.27
N GLU A 600 2.60 1.68 16.75
CA GLU A 600 3.62 1.08 15.88
C GLU A 600 3.02 0.00 14.99
N LEU A 601 2.20 -0.90 15.54
CA LEU A 601 1.57 -1.96 14.73
C LEU A 601 0.64 -1.38 13.65
N VAL A 602 -0.14 -0.35 13.99
CA VAL A 602 -0.98 0.37 13.02
C VAL A 602 -0.12 0.99 11.92
N ALA A 603 0.91 1.78 12.27
CA ALA A 603 1.75 2.47 11.29
C ALA A 603 2.45 1.46 10.35
N ARG A 604 2.95 0.34 10.89
CA ARG A 604 3.51 -0.76 10.09
C ARG A 604 2.46 -1.33 9.13
N ILE A 605 1.29 -1.75 9.61
CA ILE A 605 0.22 -2.34 8.79
C ILE A 605 -0.24 -1.37 7.67
N LEU A 606 -0.45 -0.09 7.99
CA LEU A 606 -0.87 0.92 7.01
C LEU A 606 0.23 1.15 5.95
N ASN A 607 1.50 1.24 6.35
CA ASN A 607 2.62 1.37 5.40
C ASN A 607 2.84 0.11 4.54
N ARG A 608 2.51 -1.09 5.05
CA ARG A 608 2.46 -2.31 4.22
C ARG A 608 1.30 -2.25 3.22
N LEU A 609 0.10 -1.85 3.65
CA LEU A 609 -1.09 -1.73 2.80
C LEU A 609 -0.95 -0.70 1.69
N GLU A 610 -0.49 0.52 2.00
CA GLU A 610 -0.30 1.58 1.00
C GLU A 610 0.69 1.14 -0.08
N ARG A 611 1.77 0.45 0.30
CA ARG A 611 2.78 -0.02 -0.67
C ARG A 611 2.28 -1.17 -1.54
N VAL A 612 1.46 -2.09 -1.03
CA VAL A 612 0.77 -3.07 -1.88
C VAL A 612 -0.21 -2.39 -2.83
N ARG A 613 -0.97 -1.38 -2.36
CA ARG A 613 -1.89 -0.61 -3.21
C ARG A 613 -1.14 0.11 -4.34
N LEU A 614 -0.03 0.79 -4.05
CA LEU A 614 0.79 1.48 -5.06
C LEU A 614 1.43 0.51 -6.07
N VAL A 615 1.93 -0.65 -5.62
CA VAL A 615 2.51 -1.67 -6.52
C VAL A 615 1.42 -2.33 -7.38
N ARG A 616 0.27 -2.71 -6.79
CA ARG A 616 -0.90 -3.19 -7.55
C ARG A 616 -1.36 -2.13 -8.56
N GLN A 617 -1.44 -0.85 -8.20
CA GLN A 617 -1.91 0.20 -9.11
C GLN A 617 -1.05 0.31 -10.39
N ILE A 618 0.27 0.14 -10.31
CA ILE A 618 1.16 0.12 -11.49
C ILE A 618 1.09 -1.20 -12.26
N LEU A 619 0.93 -2.34 -11.58
CA LEU A 619 0.90 -3.67 -12.22
C LEU A 619 -0.48 -4.06 -12.79
N ASP A 620 -1.57 -3.47 -12.29
CA ASP A 620 -2.96 -3.84 -12.61
C ASP A 620 -3.69 -2.80 -13.48
N THR A 621 -3.24 -1.54 -13.56
CA THR A 621 -3.88 -0.49 -14.41
C THR A 621 -3.08 -0.16 -15.67
N ASP A 622 -3.73 0.47 -16.65
CA ASP A 622 -3.10 1.06 -17.83
C ASP A 622 -2.56 2.46 -17.47
N PRO A 623 -1.26 2.76 -17.68
CA PRO A 623 -0.62 3.95 -17.14
C PRO A 623 -1.05 5.26 -17.80
N LEU A 624 -1.74 5.22 -18.94
CA LEU A 624 -2.32 6.40 -19.58
C LEU A 624 -3.75 6.66 -19.09
N THR A 625 -4.55 5.60 -18.93
CA THR A 625 -6.02 5.72 -18.82
C THR A 625 -6.60 5.32 -17.47
N GLY A 626 -5.81 4.75 -16.55
CA GLY A 626 -6.22 4.43 -15.18
C GLY A 626 -7.24 3.30 -15.02
N VAL A 627 -7.82 2.78 -16.11
CA VAL A 627 -8.61 1.54 -16.15
C VAL A 627 -7.72 0.32 -15.98
N MET A 628 -8.30 -0.87 -15.76
CA MET A 628 -7.50 -2.10 -15.67
C MET A 628 -6.69 -2.32 -16.95
N ASN A 629 -5.45 -2.78 -16.82
CA ASN A 629 -4.71 -3.26 -17.99
C ASN A 629 -5.18 -4.66 -18.40
N ARG A 630 -4.67 -5.11 -19.55
CA ARG A 630 -4.97 -6.42 -20.13
C ARG A 630 -4.68 -7.60 -19.21
N GLN A 631 -3.63 -7.57 -18.39
CA GLN A 631 -3.27 -8.69 -17.53
C GLN A 631 -4.30 -8.87 -16.40
N LYS A 632 -4.57 -7.81 -15.65
CA LYS A 632 -5.53 -7.84 -14.54
C LYS A 632 -6.93 -8.19 -15.03
N SER A 633 -7.42 -7.48 -16.04
CA SER A 633 -8.77 -7.69 -16.57
C SER A 633 -8.99 -9.09 -17.14
N THR A 634 -7.97 -9.74 -17.71
CA THR A 634 -8.07 -11.16 -18.14
C THR A 634 -8.36 -12.08 -16.95
N GLN A 635 -7.68 -11.87 -15.82
CA GLN A 635 -7.87 -12.69 -14.61
C GLN A 635 -9.28 -12.53 -14.00
N GLU A 636 -9.76 -11.29 -13.91
CA GLU A 636 -11.09 -10.96 -13.39
C GLU A 636 -12.21 -11.45 -14.33
N LEU A 637 -12.05 -11.29 -15.66
CA LEU A 637 -13.01 -11.79 -16.64
C LEU A 637 -13.14 -13.31 -16.55
N GLU A 638 -12.04 -14.05 -16.43
CA GLU A 638 -12.11 -15.49 -16.18
C GLU A 638 -12.77 -15.84 -14.82
N ALA A 639 -12.61 -15.00 -13.78
CA ALA A 639 -13.28 -15.19 -12.51
C ALA A 639 -14.81 -14.99 -12.62
N PHE A 640 -15.26 -14.07 -13.48
CA PHE A 640 -16.67 -13.89 -13.80
C PHE A 640 -17.24 -15.13 -14.50
N LEU A 641 -16.55 -15.71 -15.48
CA LEU A 641 -16.99 -16.94 -16.15
C LEU A 641 -17.07 -18.12 -15.15
N ARG A 642 -16.05 -18.30 -14.31
CA ARG A 642 -16.03 -19.32 -13.24
C ARG A 642 -17.14 -19.15 -12.18
N SER A 643 -17.62 -17.92 -11.99
CA SER A 643 -18.71 -17.60 -11.05
C SER A 643 -20.10 -17.74 -11.69
N SER A 644 -20.20 -17.43 -12.99
CA SER A 644 -21.38 -17.66 -13.83
C SER A 644 -21.74 -19.15 -13.88
N ASP A 645 -20.77 -20.05 -14.11
CA ASP A 645 -20.99 -21.50 -14.13
C ASP A 645 -21.69 -22.04 -12.87
N ARG A 646 -21.42 -21.42 -11.72
CA ARG A 646 -21.93 -21.82 -10.40
C ARG A 646 -23.29 -21.23 -10.04
N SER A 647 -23.64 -20.09 -10.65
CA SER A 647 -24.81 -19.28 -10.31
C SER A 647 -25.84 -19.16 -11.45
N HIS A 648 -25.49 -19.68 -12.63
CA HIS A 648 -26.23 -19.62 -13.88
C HIS A 648 -26.66 -18.20 -14.29
N GLN A 649 -25.82 -17.20 -13.97
CA GLN A 649 -25.98 -15.81 -14.40
C GLN A 649 -25.27 -15.56 -15.73
N SER A 650 -25.90 -14.83 -16.67
CA SER A 650 -25.22 -14.40 -17.90
C SER A 650 -24.06 -13.44 -17.61
N VAL A 651 -23.04 -13.42 -18.48
CA VAL A 651 -21.97 -12.42 -18.45
C VAL A 651 -21.82 -11.83 -19.84
N ALA A 652 -22.03 -10.53 -19.98
CA ALA A 652 -21.83 -9.81 -21.23
C ALA A 652 -20.40 -9.27 -21.28
N ILE A 653 -19.68 -9.57 -22.36
CA ILE A 653 -18.35 -9.04 -22.66
C ILE A 653 -18.44 -8.16 -23.91
N ALA A 654 -17.99 -6.91 -23.79
CA ALA A 654 -17.91 -5.96 -24.89
C ALA A 654 -16.46 -5.67 -25.27
N VAL A 655 -16.18 -5.60 -26.57
CA VAL A 655 -14.93 -5.07 -27.12
C VAL A 655 -15.27 -3.76 -27.83
N ILE A 656 -14.55 -2.70 -27.48
CA ILE A 656 -14.82 -1.30 -27.83
C ILE A 656 -13.58 -0.70 -28.48
N ASP A 657 -13.76 0.12 -29.50
CA ASP A 657 -12.66 0.77 -30.22
C ASP A 657 -13.02 2.23 -30.54
N VAL A 658 -12.11 3.16 -30.21
CA VAL A 658 -12.30 4.61 -30.36
C VAL A 658 -12.14 5.04 -31.82
N ASP A 659 -13.25 5.40 -32.45
CA ASP A 659 -13.30 5.71 -33.88
C ASP A 659 -12.52 6.99 -34.22
N HIS A 660 -11.82 6.94 -35.35
CA HIS A 660 -11.04 8.03 -35.93
C HIS A 660 -9.89 8.60 -35.06
N LEU A 661 -9.46 7.94 -33.98
CA LEU A 661 -8.36 8.41 -33.12
C LEU A 661 -7.07 8.70 -33.90
N ARG A 662 -6.77 7.94 -34.96
CA ARG A 662 -5.62 8.19 -35.86
C ARG A 662 -5.74 9.51 -36.63
N SER A 663 -6.96 9.97 -36.93
CA SER A 663 -7.19 11.29 -37.54
C SER A 663 -6.98 12.41 -36.52
N VAL A 664 -7.40 12.21 -35.27
CA VAL A 664 -7.12 13.13 -34.15
C VAL A 664 -5.61 13.27 -33.97
N ASN A 665 -4.88 12.15 -33.88
CA ASN A 665 -3.42 12.12 -33.78
C ASN A 665 -2.72 12.82 -34.96
N ALA A 666 -3.24 12.69 -36.18
CA ALA A 666 -2.67 13.31 -37.37
C ALA A 666 -2.95 14.82 -37.48
N GLN A 667 -4.04 15.31 -36.88
CA GLN A 667 -4.47 16.71 -36.93
C GLN A 667 -4.01 17.54 -35.72
N TYR A 668 -4.03 16.95 -34.52
CA TYR A 668 -3.78 17.60 -33.24
C TYR A 668 -2.57 17.06 -32.48
N GLY A 669 -1.89 16.03 -33.03
CA GLY A 669 -0.72 15.39 -32.42
C GLY A 669 -1.08 14.31 -31.39
N HIS A 670 -0.07 13.54 -30.98
CA HIS A 670 -0.26 12.37 -30.09
C HIS A 670 -0.81 12.73 -28.71
N ALA A 671 -0.38 13.84 -28.11
CA ALA A 671 -0.87 14.31 -26.81
C ALA A 671 -2.40 14.56 -26.79
N ALA A 672 -2.97 14.99 -27.92
CA ALA A 672 -4.42 15.16 -28.07
C ALA A 672 -5.16 13.81 -28.14
N GLY A 673 -4.61 12.81 -28.82
CA GLY A 673 -5.15 11.44 -28.78
C GLY A 673 -5.03 10.80 -27.39
N ASP A 674 -3.92 11.06 -26.69
CA ASP A 674 -3.70 10.59 -25.33
C ASP A 674 -4.61 11.30 -24.30
N ALA A 675 -5.00 12.55 -24.56
CA ALA A 675 -6.05 13.27 -23.80
C ALA A 675 -7.44 12.68 -24.05
N VAL A 676 -7.79 12.41 -25.32
CA VAL A 676 -9.04 11.71 -25.69
C VAL A 676 -9.12 10.32 -25.04
N LEU A 677 -8.03 9.55 -25.04
CA LEU A 677 -7.96 8.23 -24.40
C LEU A 677 -8.14 8.30 -22.88
N ARG A 678 -7.53 9.30 -22.21
CA ARG A 678 -7.74 9.59 -20.78
C ARG A 678 -9.21 9.87 -20.47
N GLN A 679 -9.80 10.85 -21.16
CA GLN A 679 -11.19 11.27 -20.93
C GLN A 679 -12.19 10.14 -21.25
N PHE A 680 -11.95 9.37 -22.31
CA PHE A 680 -12.79 8.20 -22.65
C PHE A 680 -12.67 7.08 -21.61
N GLY A 681 -11.44 6.74 -21.17
CA GLY A 681 -11.23 5.77 -20.10
C GLY A 681 -11.96 6.14 -18.81
N HIS A 682 -11.94 7.44 -18.45
CA HIS A 682 -12.67 7.94 -17.29
C HIS A 682 -14.20 7.90 -17.48
N LEU A 683 -14.72 8.26 -18.66
CA LEU A 683 -16.14 8.12 -18.98
C LEU A 683 -16.63 6.67 -18.85
N LEU A 684 -15.82 5.68 -19.24
CA LEU A 684 -16.14 4.27 -19.01
C LEU A 684 -16.18 3.95 -17.50
N GLN A 685 -15.19 4.37 -16.70
CA GLN A 685 -15.21 4.19 -15.24
C GLN A 685 -16.44 4.83 -14.56
N GLN A 686 -16.90 5.99 -15.04
CA GLN A 686 -18.09 6.66 -14.51
C GLN A 686 -19.44 6.05 -15.00
N SER A 687 -19.40 5.15 -15.97
CA SER A 687 -20.63 4.61 -16.61
C SER A 687 -20.93 3.14 -16.28
N PHE A 688 -20.00 2.46 -15.59
CA PHE A 688 -20.13 1.08 -15.15
C PHE A 688 -19.93 0.99 -13.63
N CYS A 689 -20.46 -0.06 -13.00
CA CYS A 689 -20.39 -0.23 -11.55
C CYS A 689 -18.99 -0.69 -11.11
N SER A 690 -18.68 -0.58 -9.81
CA SER A 690 -17.44 -1.14 -9.23
C SER A 690 -17.35 -2.68 -9.29
N GLU A 691 -18.45 -3.33 -9.67
CA GLU A 691 -18.58 -4.77 -9.90
C GLU A 691 -18.52 -5.14 -11.39
N ASP A 692 -18.47 -4.15 -12.29
CA ASP A 692 -18.20 -4.35 -13.72
C ASP A 692 -16.68 -4.16 -13.98
N ILE A 693 -16.12 -4.94 -14.91
CA ILE A 693 -14.71 -4.81 -15.31
C ILE A 693 -14.62 -3.78 -16.43
N VAL A 694 -13.81 -2.73 -16.26
CA VAL A 694 -13.47 -1.77 -17.31
C VAL A 694 -11.95 -1.79 -17.53
N ALA A 695 -11.53 -2.04 -18.78
CA ALA A 695 -10.13 -2.28 -19.10
C ALA A 695 -9.69 -1.71 -20.44
N ARG A 696 -8.39 -1.43 -20.60
CA ARG A 696 -7.73 -1.10 -21.87
C ARG A 696 -6.82 -2.26 -22.28
N TRP A 697 -7.01 -2.77 -23.51
CA TRP A 697 -6.30 -3.96 -24.01
C TRP A 697 -5.18 -3.62 -25.01
N GLY A 698 -5.20 -2.41 -25.58
CA GLY A 698 -4.06 -1.79 -26.25
C GLY A 698 -4.46 -0.71 -27.25
N GLY A 699 -3.69 0.37 -27.35
CA GLY A 699 -3.91 1.42 -28.35
C GLY A 699 -5.29 2.09 -28.21
N GLU A 700 -6.15 1.88 -29.20
CA GLU A 700 -7.52 2.39 -29.30
C GLU A 700 -8.60 1.40 -28.77
N GLU A 701 -8.20 0.20 -28.30
CA GLU A 701 -9.09 -0.90 -27.86
C GLU A 701 -9.29 -0.96 -26.32
N PHE A 702 -10.56 -1.00 -25.91
CA PHE A 702 -11.04 -1.22 -24.55
C PHE A 702 -11.93 -2.47 -24.46
N VAL A 703 -11.97 -3.12 -23.30
CA VAL A 703 -12.79 -4.31 -23.02
C VAL A 703 -13.58 -4.10 -21.74
N ILE A 704 -14.86 -4.47 -21.75
CA ILE A 704 -15.76 -4.37 -20.60
C ILE A 704 -16.41 -5.72 -20.30
N GLY A 705 -16.45 -6.11 -19.04
CA GLY A 705 -17.14 -7.32 -18.56
C GLY A 705 -18.24 -6.97 -17.56
N MET A 706 -19.46 -7.41 -17.83
CA MET A 706 -20.65 -7.10 -17.03
C MET A 706 -21.27 -8.38 -16.48
N TYR A 707 -21.30 -8.53 -15.16
CA TYR A 707 -21.78 -9.75 -14.49
C TYR A 707 -23.29 -9.70 -14.23
N GLY A 708 -24.02 -10.78 -14.52
CA GLY A 708 -25.48 -10.82 -14.39
C GLY A 708 -26.22 -10.05 -15.49
N VAL A 709 -25.56 -9.76 -16.61
CA VAL A 709 -26.06 -8.89 -17.69
C VAL A 709 -26.15 -9.68 -19.00
N THR A 710 -27.24 -9.49 -19.76
CA THR A 710 -27.42 -10.11 -21.08
C THR A 710 -26.68 -9.34 -22.18
N ARG A 711 -26.50 -9.95 -23.36
CA ARG A 711 -25.95 -9.28 -24.55
C ARG A 711 -26.76 -8.04 -24.91
N GLU A 712 -28.09 -8.15 -24.86
CA GLU A 712 -29.02 -7.08 -25.21
C GLU A 712 -28.98 -5.94 -24.18
N ASP A 713 -28.94 -6.24 -22.89
CA ASP A 713 -28.76 -5.24 -21.82
C ASP A 713 -27.38 -4.57 -21.90
N GLY A 714 -26.33 -5.33 -22.24
CA GLY A 714 -24.98 -4.82 -22.46
C GLY A 714 -24.91 -3.83 -23.63
N VAL A 715 -25.60 -4.12 -24.73
CA VAL A 715 -25.78 -3.17 -25.85
C VAL A 715 -26.51 -1.90 -25.38
N GLN A 716 -27.57 -2.02 -24.57
CA GLN A 716 -28.29 -0.85 -24.03
C GLN A 716 -27.41 0.01 -23.12
N ARG A 717 -26.59 -0.59 -22.23
CA ARG A 717 -25.61 0.16 -21.41
C ARG A 717 -24.61 0.92 -22.29
N LEU A 718 -24.07 0.29 -23.34
CA LEU A 718 -23.13 0.94 -24.25
C LEU A 718 -23.77 2.06 -25.07
N MET A 719 -25.05 1.93 -25.44
CA MET A 719 -25.78 3.03 -26.09
C MET A 719 -25.88 4.26 -25.18
N GLN A 720 -26.10 4.08 -23.87
CA GLN A 720 -26.09 5.18 -22.90
C GLN A 720 -24.70 5.83 -22.75
N VAL A 721 -23.61 5.04 -22.83
CA VAL A 721 -22.23 5.57 -22.86
C VAL A 721 -22.00 6.40 -24.14
N LEU A 722 -22.50 5.92 -25.29
CA LEU A 722 -22.39 6.63 -26.57
C LEU A 722 -23.19 7.94 -26.56
N GLU A 723 -24.37 7.95 -25.94
CA GLU A 723 -25.15 9.18 -25.74
C GLU A 723 -24.43 10.19 -24.83
N ARG A 724 -23.81 9.73 -23.73
CA ARG A 724 -22.96 10.58 -22.86
C ARG A 724 -21.77 11.16 -23.61
N LEU A 725 -21.04 10.34 -24.39
CA LEU A 725 -19.90 10.80 -25.20
C LEU A 725 -20.31 11.82 -26.26
N ASN A 726 -21.52 11.71 -26.83
CA ASN A 726 -22.03 12.71 -27.78
C ASN A 726 -22.47 14.02 -27.09
N GLN A 727 -22.70 14.02 -25.77
CA GLN A 727 -23.08 15.20 -24.98
C GLN A 727 -21.87 15.90 -24.32
N GLN A 728 -20.85 15.12 -23.90
CA GLN A 728 -19.60 15.65 -23.37
C GLN A 728 -18.61 15.93 -24.51
N ALA A 729 -18.37 17.21 -24.79
CA ALA A 729 -17.32 17.64 -25.70
C ALA A 729 -15.94 17.29 -25.12
N LEU A 730 -15.26 16.28 -25.67
CA LEU A 730 -13.88 15.97 -25.29
C LEU A 730 -12.94 17.10 -25.72
N THR A 731 -11.86 17.32 -24.98
CA THR A 731 -10.95 18.46 -25.16
C THR A 731 -9.49 18.00 -25.30
N THR A 732 -8.71 18.70 -26.14
CA THR A 732 -7.25 18.59 -26.14
C THR A 732 -6.65 19.33 -24.94
N GLU A 733 -5.38 19.09 -24.63
CA GLU A 733 -4.64 19.83 -23.60
C GLU A 733 -4.52 21.34 -23.90
N ASN A 734 -4.82 21.76 -25.14
CA ASN A 734 -4.90 23.17 -25.57
C ASN A 734 -6.32 23.76 -25.45
N GLY A 735 -7.31 23.00 -24.96
CA GLY A 735 -8.71 23.43 -24.87
C GLY A 735 -9.50 23.34 -26.17
N GLU A 736 -8.99 22.68 -27.22
CA GLU A 736 -9.71 22.50 -28.48
C GLU A 736 -10.72 21.35 -28.36
N ILE A 737 -11.97 21.57 -28.78
CA ILE A 737 -13.01 20.54 -28.76
C ILE A 737 -12.77 19.51 -29.88
N VAL A 738 -12.75 18.23 -29.51
CA VAL A 738 -12.58 17.09 -30.41
C VAL A 738 -13.81 16.18 -30.32
N HIS A 739 -14.58 16.09 -31.41
CA HIS A 739 -15.67 15.13 -31.51
C HIS A 739 -15.15 13.76 -31.99
N VAL A 740 -15.14 12.80 -31.08
CA VAL A 740 -14.89 11.37 -31.34
C VAL A 740 -16.12 10.53 -31.00
N SER A 741 -16.08 9.27 -31.41
CA SER A 741 -17.13 8.28 -31.19
C SER A 741 -16.46 6.94 -30.91
N PHE A 742 -17.24 5.89 -30.63
CA PHE A 742 -16.71 4.53 -30.60
C PHE A 742 -17.62 3.57 -31.35
N SER A 743 -17.02 2.46 -31.77
CA SER A 743 -17.71 1.26 -32.23
C SER A 743 -17.52 0.15 -31.20
N ALA A 744 -18.50 -0.74 -31.06
CA ALA A 744 -18.44 -1.85 -30.11
C ALA A 744 -19.11 -3.13 -30.63
N GLY A 745 -18.64 -4.28 -30.16
CA GLY A 745 -19.27 -5.58 -30.33
C GLY A 745 -19.47 -6.27 -28.98
N VAL A 746 -20.63 -6.92 -28.78
CA VAL A 746 -21.01 -7.54 -27.49
C VAL A 746 -21.33 -9.02 -27.65
N ALA A 747 -20.71 -9.86 -26.82
CA ALA A 747 -20.95 -11.31 -26.75
C ALA A 747 -21.36 -11.73 -25.33
N GLN A 748 -22.24 -12.71 -25.19
CA GLN A 748 -22.73 -13.23 -23.91
C GLN A 748 -22.23 -14.65 -23.62
N TYR A 749 -21.69 -14.86 -22.42
CA TYR A 749 -21.52 -16.19 -21.85
C TYR A 749 -22.86 -16.74 -21.32
N PRO A 750 -23.20 -18.02 -21.53
CA PRO A 750 -22.44 -19.06 -22.24
C PRO A 750 -22.85 -19.24 -23.73
N GLU A 751 -23.66 -18.34 -24.29
CA GLU A 751 -24.24 -18.47 -25.64
C GLU A 751 -23.22 -18.32 -26.77
N ASP A 752 -22.45 -17.22 -26.73
CA ASP A 752 -21.56 -16.78 -27.82
C ASP A 752 -20.12 -17.31 -27.67
N GLY A 753 -19.86 -18.09 -26.61
CA GLY A 753 -18.57 -18.69 -26.31
C GLY A 753 -18.53 -19.36 -24.93
N LYS A 754 -17.65 -20.36 -24.78
CA LYS A 754 -17.44 -21.10 -23.51
C LYS A 754 -16.16 -20.76 -22.77
N ASP A 755 -15.34 -19.86 -23.33
CA ASP A 755 -14.15 -19.32 -22.69
C ASP A 755 -13.96 -17.86 -23.13
N LEU A 756 -13.16 -17.11 -22.37
CA LEU A 756 -12.89 -15.69 -22.62
C LEU A 756 -12.32 -15.44 -24.03
N LYS A 757 -11.50 -16.37 -24.53
CA LYS A 757 -10.88 -16.28 -25.86
C LYS A 757 -11.92 -16.37 -26.98
N THR A 758 -12.92 -17.23 -26.81
CA THR A 758 -14.03 -17.40 -27.76
C THR A 758 -14.97 -16.19 -27.71
N LEU A 759 -15.37 -15.76 -26.50
CA LEU A 759 -16.23 -14.58 -26.31
C LEU A 759 -15.60 -13.32 -26.91
N TYR A 760 -14.32 -13.05 -26.60
CA TYR A 760 -13.57 -11.93 -27.17
C TYR A 760 -13.53 -11.99 -28.71
N ARG A 761 -13.29 -13.17 -29.29
CA ARG A 761 -13.31 -13.35 -30.75
C ARG A 761 -14.69 -13.07 -31.35
N THR A 762 -15.77 -13.51 -30.70
CA THR A 762 -17.13 -13.26 -31.19
C THR A 762 -17.51 -11.77 -31.08
N ALA A 763 -17.11 -11.09 -30.00
CA ALA A 763 -17.29 -9.65 -29.82
C ALA A 763 -16.46 -8.82 -30.83
N ASP A 764 -15.19 -9.18 -31.07
CA ASP A 764 -14.32 -8.58 -32.09
C ASP A 764 -14.91 -8.73 -33.51
N LEU A 765 -15.50 -9.89 -33.84
CA LEU A 765 -16.22 -10.08 -35.11
C LEU A 765 -17.42 -9.13 -35.25
N ALA A 766 -18.21 -8.95 -34.19
CA ALA A 766 -19.32 -8.00 -34.16
C ALA A 766 -18.84 -6.53 -34.28
N LEU A 767 -17.77 -6.16 -33.58
CA LEU A 767 -17.12 -4.84 -33.69
C LEU A 767 -16.67 -4.55 -35.14
N ARG A 768 -16.04 -5.51 -35.81
CA ARG A 768 -15.64 -5.39 -37.23
C ARG A 768 -16.83 -5.32 -38.18
N GLN A 769 -18.00 -5.83 -37.81
CA GLN A 769 -19.24 -5.66 -38.58
C GLN A 769 -19.82 -4.26 -38.35
N ALA A 770 -19.83 -3.75 -37.12
CA ALA A 770 -20.27 -2.40 -36.77
C ALA A 770 -19.45 -1.33 -37.52
N LYS A 771 -18.12 -1.43 -37.51
CA LYS A 771 -17.22 -0.53 -38.24
C LYS A 771 -17.50 -0.50 -39.75
N ARG A 772 -17.70 -1.66 -40.39
CA ARG A 772 -18.04 -1.72 -41.83
C ARG A 772 -19.39 -1.06 -42.14
N LEU A 773 -20.43 -1.32 -41.33
CA LEU A 773 -21.72 -0.66 -41.51
C LEU A 773 -21.64 0.87 -41.30
N ARG A 774 -20.76 1.34 -40.40
CA ARG A 774 -20.48 2.76 -40.19
C ARG A 774 -19.79 3.40 -41.40
N GLU A 775 -18.78 2.75 -41.97
CA GLU A 775 -18.11 3.17 -43.21
C GLU A 775 -19.08 3.20 -44.40
N GLU A 776 -19.92 2.18 -44.58
CA GLU A 776 -20.89 2.11 -45.68
C GLU A 776 -21.98 3.18 -45.57
N THR A 777 -22.51 3.45 -44.37
CA THR A 777 -23.64 4.37 -44.17
C THR A 777 -23.25 5.85 -44.07
N HIS A 778 -21.97 6.18 -43.83
CA HIS A 778 -21.48 7.54 -43.58
C HIS A 778 -22.22 8.30 -42.44
N SER A 779 -23.01 7.60 -41.62
CA SER A 779 -23.85 8.21 -40.59
C SER A 779 -23.09 8.30 -39.26
N GLN A 780 -23.00 9.51 -38.70
CA GLN A 780 -22.36 9.72 -37.39
C GLN A 780 -23.24 9.25 -36.22
N HIS A 781 -24.51 8.93 -36.45
CA HIS A 781 -25.52 8.84 -35.38
C HIS A 781 -26.38 7.56 -35.41
N THR A 782 -26.18 6.75 -34.36
CA THR A 782 -27.23 6.28 -33.41
C THR A 782 -27.48 4.77 -33.29
N ILE A 783 -27.32 3.93 -34.33
CA ILE A 783 -27.67 2.48 -34.19
C ILE A 783 -26.60 1.50 -34.71
N SER A 784 -25.94 1.78 -35.84
CA SER A 784 -25.07 0.79 -36.51
C SER A 784 -23.68 0.58 -35.89
N SER A 785 -23.27 1.39 -34.90
CA SER A 785 -21.93 1.35 -34.31
C SER A 785 -21.78 0.38 -33.12
N ILE A 786 -22.87 -0.16 -32.57
CA ILE A 786 -22.84 -1.13 -31.47
C ILE A 786 -23.65 -2.35 -31.90
N LEU A 787 -23.00 -3.51 -32.05
CA LEU A 787 -23.68 -4.74 -32.48
C LEU A 787 -23.61 -5.88 -31.43
N PRO A 788 -24.72 -6.62 -31.24
CA PRO A 788 -24.67 -7.93 -30.61
C PRO A 788 -23.99 -8.95 -31.53
N ALA A 789 -23.36 -9.97 -30.94
CA ALA A 789 -22.97 -11.19 -31.62
C ALA A 789 -24.20 -11.91 -32.21
N GLU A 790 -24.08 -12.36 -33.47
CA GLU A 790 -25.08 -13.21 -34.13
C GLU A 790 -24.73 -14.70 -33.91
N SER A 791 -25.62 -15.41 -33.21
CA SER A 791 -25.39 -16.80 -32.77
C SER A 791 -25.26 -17.83 -33.91
N ASP A 792 -25.74 -17.55 -35.12
CA ASP A 792 -25.62 -18.43 -36.30
C ASP A 792 -24.23 -18.36 -36.98
N VAL A 793 -23.41 -17.33 -36.72
CA VAL A 793 -22.14 -17.12 -37.44
C VAL A 793 -21.06 -18.14 -37.03
N VAL A 794 -21.13 -18.66 -35.79
CA VAL A 794 -20.09 -19.50 -35.17
C VAL A 794 -19.92 -20.88 -35.84
N LEU A 795 -20.87 -21.31 -36.70
CA LEU A 795 -20.84 -22.63 -37.35
C LEU A 795 -20.25 -22.65 -38.77
N LYS A 796 -19.78 -21.53 -39.35
CA LYS A 796 -19.20 -21.49 -40.72
C LYS A 796 -18.01 -20.54 -40.91
N SER A 797 -16.93 -20.73 -40.15
CA SER A 797 -15.57 -20.25 -40.51
C SER A 797 -14.48 -21.15 -39.94
#